data_AF-A0A3L7Y7Q6-F1
#
_entry.id   AF-A0A3L7Y7Q6-F1
#
_cell.length_a   1.000
_cell.length_b   1.000
_cell.length_c   1.000
_cell.angle_alpha   90.00
_cell.angle_beta   90.00
_cell.angle_gamma   90.00
#
_symmetry.space_group_name_H-M   'P 1'
#
loop_
_entity.id
_entity.type
_entity.pdbx_description
1 polymer ?
#
loop_
_entity_poly.entity_id
_entity_poly.type
_entity_poly.pdbx_seq_one_letter_code
_entity_poly.pdbx_strand_id
1 'polypeptide(L)'
;MGDANAVRKRGRFVMRPQIVLLLGLLGVCASWGVAPNLGGHGLRALYNAEPPVIDQVVFLTSNDTGFQVDEPASVRWSGYLYQSRAGTVEFAVPGSVRSRLTIGGDTVFDRPAGGANGTRAGAQLAAGFNAISFEIETAGAVAGYMQAGLEWAGLWQSLVPAVYLYPDATTASAAERAVQAARAAAGLGAVGWLLLVLAAGLWLWPQRARLRSRTAVGLGAIVLLAFGLRLLFLADYAAQPTADVLAGGSDHRGYQGAALDYVRGRWPPPAPFYVQPGMSLAMGWLYGAVLPSLRLVQLVQMLLGAGTALLIFEIARRSFGVLTAWIAALLWAVYPLAMFYEAQVTTHALEAVAGALLLLLWMVALQNGAGGRQRIWIVAGLGCTLGVASVLRPTFLILAPFMFASLLAGGAAGWRQRAWAALVLVACTCLPIAPVTWHNYRSNGRFQLLNSSGGVTFYLGNNRDSTGLGEYSPAYWATHYFVSGGKTTYAAQAWRELAADPRRWGQLMVRKTALFLGDAELPNNVDFYKEGVAISRVLAWLPLRFGALMALALAGAGLALWRAGETRDLQRNRLILLVYGLTQAAVVIAFHVFSRFRAPLYPLLAIAGAYPLANIVLAVLAQRWRGVLTGVAGVLAAGAFVGVMPVVAAHAMDAPVVSALPVTALALNIPLEQGITLAGYEPLAAGAPGEPQRITLYWTTDQRLLTDYFVSVQLFSGATKVAQADQAMGTGSFPDYPASAWQAGEIVRDALYVRSPAGLEAPVALAVVVIVYERASGARLGEANLGLLPITTRQASGLPAGAIESGAHIGSAVLRGYAIQEKNLVLYWEAGERAAGDGVVFVHLFDAQGNFVAGADGRPRNGGYSTLAWQAREGIVDAHNLPDVPAGTYMLKIGMYDAVTQVRFAASAADGAVLPDGILPLGSIAIP
;
A
#
# COMPACT_ATOMS: atom_id res chain seq x y z
N MET A 1 -45.18 -63.31 -18.88
CA MET A 1 -44.51 -63.97 -17.74
C MET A 1 -43.25 -64.62 -18.25
N GLY A 2 -42.10 -64.37 -17.62
CA GLY A 2 -40.86 -65.13 -17.82
C GLY A 2 -39.73 -64.44 -18.59
N ASP A 3 -38.75 -63.92 -17.86
CA ASP A 3 -37.33 -63.77 -18.22
C ASP A 3 -36.84 -62.79 -19.31
N ALA A 4 -36.85 -61.49 -18.95
CA ALA A 4 -35.86 -60.53 -19.47
C ALA A 4 -35.14 -59.74 -18.34
N ASN A 5 -35.13 -60.26 -17.10
CA ASN A 5 -34.58 -59.57 -15.93
C ASN A 5 -33.24 -60.13 -15.41
N ALA A 6 -32.57 -61.01 -16.18
CA ALA A 6 -31.42 -61.78 -15.69
C ALA A 6 -30.02 -61.29 -16.13
N VAL A 7 -29.85 -60.05 -16.62
CA VAL A 7 -28.51 -59.56 -17.04
C VAL A 7 -27.95 -58.39 -16.22
N ARG A 8 -28.66 -57.88 -15.20
CA ARG A 8 -28.21 -56.69 -14.43
C ARG A 8 -27.52 -56.95 -13.08
N LYS A 9 -27.12 -58.18 -12.76
CA LYS A 9 -26.42 -58.50 -11.50
C LYS A 9 -25.14 -59.31 -11.74
N ARG A 10 -24.11 -58.67 -12.28
CA ARG A 10 -22.72 -58.94 -11.86
C ARG A 10 -22.18 -57.66 -11.25
N GLY A 11 -22.18 -57.63 -9.92
CA GLY A 11 -21.63 -56.54 -9.13
C GLY A 11 -20.14 -56.39 -9.39
N ARG A 12 -19.76 -55.37 -10.17
CA ARG A 12 -18.47 -54.73 -9.96
C ARG A 12 -18.65 -53.78 -8.80
N PHE A 13 -18.02 -54.07 -7.67
CA PHE A 13 -17.77 -53.14 -6.58
C PHE A 13 -16.92 -51.98 -7.14
N VAL A 14 -17.55 -51.04 -7.84
CA VAL A 14 -16.89 -49.77 -8.19
C VAL A 14 -17.26 -48.82 -7.08
N MET A 15 -16.30 -48.56 -6.18
CA MET A 15 -16.43 -47.55 -5.13
C MET A 15 -16.94 -46.24 -5.76
N ARG A 16 -18.01 -45.67 -5.22
CA ARG A 16 -18.54 -44.40 -5.73
C ARG A 16 -17.46 -43.31 -5.58
N PRO A 17 -17.24 -42.44 -6.57
CA PRO A 17 -16.20 -41.39 -6.49
C PRO A 17 -16.38 -40.46 -5.27
N GLN A 18 -17.62 -40.28 -4.80
CA GLN A 18 -17.93 -39.53 -3.58
C GLN A 18 -17.34 -40.19 -2.32
N ILE A 19 -17.31 -41.53 -2.26
CA ILE A 19 -16.73 -42.29 -1.14
C ILE A 19 -15.21 -42.16 -1.19
N VAL A 20 -14.60 -42.27 -2.37
CA VAL A 20 -13.15 -42.10 -2.55
C VAL A 20 -12.74 -40.65 -2.22
N LEU A 21 -13.54 -39.67 -2.64
CA LEU A 21 -13.35 -38.26 -2.27
C LEU A 21 -13.42 -38.08 -0.75
N LEU A 22 -14.43 -38.65 -0.09
CA LEU A 22 -14.58 -38.57 1.36
C LEU A 22 -13.41 -39.25 2.08
N LEU A 23 -12.98 -40.43 1.64
CA LEU A 23 -11.81 -41.13 2.20
C LEU A 23 -10.52 -40.35 1.96
N GLY A 24 -10.36 -39.71 0.80
CA GLY A 24 -9.23 -38.84 0.52
C GLY A 24 -9.21 -37.61 1.43
N LEU A 25 -10.35 -36.92 1.57
CA LEU A 25 -10.50 -35.79 2.50
C LEU A 25 -10.26 -36.22 3.95
N LEU A 26 -10.82 -37.35 4.39
CA LEU A 26 -10.59 -37.91 5.71
C LEU A 26 -9.12 -38.29 5.92
N GLY A 27 -8.44 -38.84 4.92
CA GLY A 27 -7.01 -39.12 4.97
C GLY A 27 -6.17 -37.87 5.15
N VAL A 28 -6.48 -36.79 4.41
CA VAL A 28 -5.84 -35.49 4.58
C VAL A 28 -6.15 -34.89 5.96
N CYS A 29 -7.40 -34.90 6.42
CA CYS A 29 -7.76 -34.41 7.74
C CYS A 29 -7.12 -35.23 8.87
N ALA A 30 -7.09 -36.56 8.75
CA ALA A 30 -6.42 -37.46 9.69
C ALA A 30 -4.92 -37.21 9.72
N SER A 31 -4.29 -36.90 8.57
CA SER A 31 -2.89 -36.51 8.53
C SER A 31 -2.61 -35.28 9.40
N TRP A 32 -3.52 -34.29 9.43
CA TRP A 32 -3.40 -33.11 10.29
C TRP A 32 -3.65 -33.44 11.76
N GLY A 33 -4.58 -34.35 12.06
CA GLY A 33 -4.87 -34.77 13.43
C GLY A 33 -3.74 -35.59 14.08
N VAL A 34 -2.96 -36.32 13.27
CA VAL A 34 -1.80 -37.11 13.73
C VAL A 34 -0.49 -36.31 13.64
N ALA A 35 -0.45 -35.21 12.88
CA ALA A 35 0.74 -34.38 12.77
C ALA A 35 1.17 -33.87 14.15
N PRO A 36 2.47 -33.96 14.50
CA PRO A 36 2.95 -33.49 15.79
C PRO A 36 2.78 -31.97 15.90
N ASN A 37 2.55 -31.47 17.11
CA ASN A 37 2.63 -30.04 17.36
C ASN A 37 4.10 -29.61 17.29
N LEU A 38 4.42 -28.79 16.30
CA LEU A 38 5.77 -28.25 16.09
C LEU A 38 5.96 -26.86 16.72
N GLY A 39 5.01 -26.40 17.54
CA GLY A 39 5.14 -25.19 18.35
C GLY A 39 6.19 -25.37 19.43
N GLY A 40 7.44 -25.03 19.11
CA GLY A 40 8.62 -25.25 19.96
C GLY A 40 9.75 -26.01 19.26
N HIS A 41 9.50 -26.54 18.06
CA HIS A 41 10.54 -27.07 17.17
C HIS A 41 11.19 -25.95 16.35
N GLY A 42 12.41 -26.19 15.88
CA GLY A 42 13.21 -25.24 15.12
C GLY A 42 14.58 -24.99 15.74
N LEU A 43 15.32 -24.02 15.21
CA LEU A 43 16.58 -23.53 15.78
C LEU A 43 16.49 -22.06 16.14
N ARG A 44 17.28 -21.62 17.11
CA ARG A 44 17.41 -20.19 17.45
C ARG A 44 18.26 -19.51 16.37
N ALA A 45 17.61 -18.69 15.55
CA ALA A 45 18.20 -17.92 14.47
C ALA A 45 18.56 -16.52 14.94
N LEU A 46 19.81 -16.12 14.75
CA LEU A 46 20.32 -14.78 15.04
C LEU A 46 20.70 -14.10 13.72
N TYR A 47 19.94 -13.06 13.35
CA TYR A 47 20.12 -12.28 12.13
C TYR A 47 20.88 -11.00 12.44
N ASN A 48 21.99 -10.69 11.74
CA ASN A 48 22.72 -9.41 11.76
C ASN A 48 23.03 -8.77 13.15
N ALA A 49 22.92 -9.56 14.24
CA ALA A 49 22.88 -9.17 15.65
C ALA A 49 21.50 -8.72 16.19
N GLU A 50 20.84 -9.66 16.90
CA GLU A 50 19.74 -9.55 17.90
C GLU A 50 18.37 -8.94 17.55
N PRO A 51 17.29 -9.40 18.22
CA PRO A 51 17.18 -10.56 19.11
C PRO A 51 17.00 -11.89 18.34
N PRO A 52 17.39 -13.04 18.93
CA PRO A 52 17.20 -14.33 18.29
C PRO A 52 15.72 -14.73 18.20
N VAL A 53 15.34 -15.37 17.09
CA VAL A 53 13.99 -15.90 16.85
C VAL A 53 14.05 -17.40 16.58
N ILE A 54 12.95 -18.14 16.81
CA ILE A 54 12.91 -19.58 16.50
C ILE A 54 12.43 -19.78 15.08
N ASP A 55 13.26 -20.44 14.26
CA ASP A 55 12.94 -20.85 12.90
C ASP A 55 12.69 -22.34 12.80
N GLN A 56 11.51 -22.71 12.30
CA GLN A 56 11.17 -24.11 12.03
C GLN A 56 12.02 -24.72 10.90
N VAL A 57 12.51 -23.91 9.96
CA VAL A 57 13.33 -24.36 8.83
C VAL A 57 14.51 -23.40 8.64
N VAL A 58 15.67 -23.97 8.32
CA VAL A 58 16.97 -23.29 8.37
C VAL A 58 17.43 -22.94 6.95
N PHE A 59 17.12 -21.72 6.49
CA PHE A 59 17.54 -21.24 5.18
C PHE A 59 17.47 -19.71 5.06
N LEU A 60 18.20 -19.17 4.09
CA LEU A 60 18.29 -17.76 3.72
C LEU A 60 18.09 -17.58 2.21
N THR A 61 17.44 -16.50 1.80
CA THR A 61 17.29 -16.11 0.39
C THR A 61 17.60 -14.63 0.16
N SER A 62 18.00 -14.26 -1.07
CA SER A 62 18.18 -12.83 -1.46
C SER A 62 16.89 -11.99 -1.34
N ASN A 63 15.72 -12.63 -1.20
CA ASN A 63 14.42 -11.98 -1.16
C ASN A 63 13.84 -11.85 0.25
N ASP A 64 14.59 -12.23 1.30
CA ASP A 64 14.12 -12.12 2.68
C ASP A 64 13.83 -10.67 3.10
N THR A 65 12.78 -10.50 3.91
CA THR A 65 12.37 -9.23 4.51
C THR A 65 13.46 -8.75 5.47
N GLY A 66 14.08 -7.60 5.17
CA GLY A 66 15.19 -7.04 5.96
C GLY A 66 16.59 -7.28 5.41
N PHE A 67 16.72 -8.03 4.31
CA PHE A 67 17.99 -8.17 3.59
C PHE A 67 18.05 -7.18 2.44
N GLN A 68 19.18 -6.49 2.27
CA GLN A 68 19.50 -5.76 1.05
C GLN A 68 20.57 -6.54 0.28
N VAL A 69 20.45 -6.55 -1.05
CA VAL A 69 21.38 -7.32 -1.90
C VAL A 69 22.81 -6.78 -1.79
N ASP A 70 22.94 -5.47 -1.55
CA ASP A 70 24.22 -4.76 -1.47
C ASP A 70 24.82 -4.71 -0.06
N GLU A 71 24.09 -5.18 0.97
CA GLU A 71 24.56 -5.15 2.35
C GLU A 71 25.04 -6.54 2.80
N PRO A 72 26.16 -6.62 3.55
CA PRO A 72 26.54 -7.84 4.23
C PRO A 72 25.43 -8.30 5.15
N ALA A 73 25.19 -9.60 5.15
CA ALA A 73 24.21 -10.18 6.04
C ALA A 73 24.62 -11.56 6.51
N SER A 74 24.32 -11.85 7.77
CA SER A 74 24.67 -13.10 8.40
C SER A 74 23.51 -13.64 9.22
N VAL A 75 23.39 -14.96 9.19
CA VAL A 75 22.45 -15.69 10.03
C VAL A 75 23.17 -16.86 10.67
N ARG A 76 23.05 -16.97 11.99
CA ARG A 76 23.50 -18.13 12.76
C ARG A 76 22.27 -18.82 13.35
N TRP A 77 22.09 -20.09 13.02
CA TRP A 77 21.13 -20.96 13.69
C TRP A 77 21.84 -21.86 14.69
N SER A 78 21.36 -21.90 15.93
CA SER A 78 21.90 -22.75 16.99
C SER A 78 20.80 -23.54 17.72
N GLY A 79 21.17 -24.72 18.23
CA GLY A 79 20.27 -25.61 18.95
C GLY A 79 20.72 -27.05 18.82
N TYR A 80 19.76 -27.96 18.57
CA TYR A 80 20.00 -29.39 18.53
C TYR A 80 19.33 -30.05 17.32
N LEU A 81 20.06 -30.96 16.69
CA LEU A 81 19.57 -31.90 15.68
C LEU A 81 19.31 -33.26 16.32
N TYR A 82 18.07 -33.71 16.29
CA TYR A 82 17.68 -35.02 16.82
C TYR A 82 17.87 -36.13 15.78
N GLN A 83 18.42 -37.26 16.20
CA GLN A 83 18.53 -38.46 15.37
C GLN A 83 18.07 -39.71 16.14
N SER A 84 17.22 -40.54 15.52
CA SER A 84 16.65 -41.73 16.17
C SER A 84 17.66 -42.86 16.40
N ARG A 85 18.69 -42.95 15.56
CA ARG A 85 19.73 -43.99 15.61
C ARG A 85 21.07 -43.39 15.21
N ALA A 86 22.15 -43.78 15.90
CA ALA A 86 23.48 -43.33 15.53
C ALA A 86 23.82 -43.75 14.09
N GLY A 87 24.49 -42.88 13.35
CA GLY A 87 24.85 -43.14 11.96
C GLY A 87 25.42 -41.92 11.25
N THR A 88 25.98 -42.16 10.07
CA THR A 88 26.50 -41.11 9.19
C THR A 88 25.35 -40.43 8.46
N VAL A 89 25.31 -39.11 8.48
CA VAL A 89 24.36 -38.31 7.71
C VAL A 89 25.14 -37.35 6.81
N GLU A 90 24.75 -37.31 5.53
CA GLU A 90 25.33 -36.38 4.55
C GLU A 90 24.50 -35.10 4.48
N PHE A 91 25.19 -33.96 4.51
CA PHE A 91 24.63 -32.64 4.28
C PHE A 91 25.10 -32.08 2.94
N ALA A 92 24.23 -31.33 2.26
CA ALA A 92 24.63 -30.56 1.09
C ALA A 92 25.35 -29.28 1.55
N VAL A 93 26.49 -28.96 0.91
CA VAL A 93 27.28 -27.75 1.22
C VAL A 93 26.83 -26.62 0.28
N PRO A 94 26.31 -25.49 0.81
CA PRO A 94 25.96 -24.34 -0.01
C PRO A 94 27.19 -23.77 -0.74
N GLY A 95 27.11 -23.60 -2.06
CA GLY A 95 28.23 -23.07 -2.86
C GLY A 95 28.18 -21.54 -3.09
N SER A 96 26.99 -20.94 -3.00
CA SER A 96 26.75 -19.52 -3.33
C SER A 96 27.06 -18.52 -2.22
N VAL A 97 27.24 -19.00 -0.98
CA VAL A 97 27.44 -18.17 0.22
C VAL A 97 28.55 -18.75 1.08
N ARG A 98 29.16 -17.94 1.95
CA ARG A 98 30.02 -18.47 3.00
C ARG A 98 29.14 -19.26 3.95
N SER A 99 29.51 -20.49 4.24
CA SER A 99 28.72 -21.35 5.12
C SER A 99 29.61 -22.19 6.02
N ARG A 100 29.15 -22.37 7.26
CA ARG A 100 29.85 -23.16 8.26
C ARG A 100 28.86 -23.99 9.05
N LEU A 101 29.13 -25.29 9.19
CA LEU A 101 28.35 -26.20 10.02
C LEU A 101 29.26 -26.85 11.05
N THR A 102 28.91 -26.70 12.33
CA THR A 102 29.54 -27.42 13.43
C THR A 102 28.52 -28.30 14.13
N ILE A 103 28.89 -29.54 14.44
CA ILE A 103 28.06 -30.49 15.17
C ILE A 103 28.89 -31.07 16.32
N GLY A 104 28.39 -30.99 17.55
CA GLY A 104 29.10 -31.53 18.73
C GLY A 104 30.45 -30.85 19.03
N GLY A 105 30.72 -29.68 18.46
CA GLY A 105 32.01 -28.98 18.54
C GLY A 105 32.93 -29.25 17.35
N ASP A 106 32.68 -30.30 16.56
CA ASP A 106 33.45 -30.63 15.37
C ASP A 106 32.94 -29.84 14.16
N THR A 107 33.88 -29.34 13.34
CA THR A 107 33.53 -28.65 12.09
C THR A 107 33.26 -29.68 10.99
N VAL A 108 32.00 -29.78 10.56
CA VAL A 108 31.59 -30.67 9.46
C VAL A 108 32.03 -30.08 8.12
N PHE A 109 31.82 -28.78 7.95
CA PHE A 109 32.41 -27.99 6.86
C PHE A 109 32.51 -26.51 7.27
N ASP A 110 33.52 -25.83 6.74
CA ASP A 110 33.68 -24.37 6.78
C ASP A 110 34.16 -23.95 5.39
N ARG A 111 33.32 -23.24 4.64
CA ARG A 111 33.58 -22.91 3.24
C ARG A 111 33.36 -21.44 2.94
N PRO A 112 34.29 -20.80 2.21
CA PRO A 112 34.07 -19.46 1.67
C PRO A 112 33.05 -19.48 0.53
N ALA A 113 32.48 -18.31 0.22
CA ALA A 113 31.58 -18.13 -0.91
C ALA A 113 32.28 -18.45 -2.25
N GLY A 114 31.55 -19.01 -3.22
CA GLY A 114 32.05 -19.30 -4.57
C GLY A 114 32.63 -20.70 -4.77
N GLY A 115 32.40 -21.63 -3.83
CA GLY A 115 32.74 -23.04 -3.99
C GLY A 115 31.81 -23.76 -4.99
N ALA A 116 32.28 -24.86 -5.59
CA ALA A 116 31.46 -25.66 -6.51
C ALA A 116 30.17 -26.19 -5.84
N ASN A 117 29.01 -25.87 -6.43
CA ASN A 117 27.71 -26.41 -6.01
C ASN A 117 27.69 -27.95 -6.05
N GLY A 118 26.99 -28.57 -5.10
CA GLY A 118 26.78 -30.03 -5.06
C GLY A 118 27.83 -30.83 -4.29
N THR A 119 28.71 -30.16 -3.54
CA THR A 119 29.60 -30.87 -2.60
C THR A 119 28.82 -31.37 -1.38
N ARG A 120 29.14 -32.60 -0.92
CA ARG A 120 28.52 -33.23 0.24
C ARG A 120 29.52 -33.31 1.38
N ALA A 121 29.05 -33.18 2.61
CA ALA A 121 29.86 -33.36 3.82
C ALA A 121 29.15 -34.31 4.77
N GLY A 122 29.83 -35.39 5.17
CA GLY A 122 29.31 -36.38 6.11
C GLY A 122 29.64 -36.02 7.55
N ALA A 123 28.66 -36.21 8.45
CA ALA A 123 28.87 -36.11 9.89
C ALA A 123 28.40 -37.40 10.57
N GLN A 124 29.16 -37.89 11.55
CA GLN A 124 28.76 -39.00 12.39
C GLN A 124 27.87 -38.47 13.53
N LEU A 125 26.59 -38.81 13.53
CA LEU A 125 25.64 -38.37 14.55
C LEU A 125 25.40 -39.46 15.59
N ALA A 126 25.35 -39.08 16.86
CA ALA A 126 24.91 -39.96 17.94
C ALA A 126 23.38 -40.11 17.92
N ALA A 127 22.88 -41.21 18.50
CA ALA A 127 21.46 -41.33 18.78
C ALA A 127 21.07 -40.30 19.86
N GLY A 128 19.96 -39.58 19.66
CA GLY A 128 19.54 -38.49 20.53
C GLY A 128 19.85 -37.10 19.95
N PHE A 129 20.10 -36.13 20.82
CA PHE A 129 20.31 -34.73 20.45
C PHE A 129 21.79 -34.45 20.20
N ASN A 130 22.10 -33.89 19.04
CA ASN A 130 23.43 -33.44 18.66
C ASN A 130 23.40 -31.91 18.63
N ALA A 131 24.25 -31.24 19.41
CA ALA A 131 24.32 -29.77 19.39
C ALA A 131 24.81 -29.30 18.01
N ILE A 132 24.13 -28.33 17.41
CA ILE A 132 24.46 -27.81 16.09
C ILE A 132 24.56 -26.28 16.09
N SER A 133 25.48 -25.77 15.27
CA SER A 133 25.54 -24.37 14.86
C SER A 133 25.74 -24.33 13.35
N PHE A 134 24.83 -23.66 12.64
CA PHE A 134 24.90 -23.45 11.21
C PHE A 134 24.92 -21.96 10.93
N GLU A 135 25.94 -21.51 10.20
CA GLU A 135 26.16 -20.11 9.88
C GLU A 135 26.14 -19.94 8.36
N ILE A 136 25.43 -18.92 7.92
CA ILE A 136 25.52 -18.41 6.56
C ILE A 136 25.92 -16.95 6.64
N GLU A 137 26.95 -16.57 5.90
CA GLU A 137 27.34 -15.18 5.68
C GLU A 137 27.34 -14.90 4.17
N THR A 138 26.72 -13.78 3.81
CA THR A 138 26.89 -13.15 2.51
C THR A 138 27.62 -11.85 2.72
N ALA A 139 28.59 -11.54 1.86
CA ALA A 139 29.30 -10.26 1.91
C ALA A 139 28.40 -9.07 1.49
N GLY A 140 27.13 -9.32 1.14
CA GLY A 140 26.43 -8.49 0.17
C GLY A 140 27.10 -8.72 -1.18
N ALA A 141 26.35 -8.93 -2.25
CA ALA A 141 27.00 -9.18 -3.52
C ALA A 141 26.28 -8.47 -4.66
N VAL A 142 27.14 -7.89 -5.50
CA VAL A 142 26.96 -7.56 -6.91
C VAL A 142 26.48 -8.78 -7.77
N ALA A 143 25.70 -9.75 -7.26
CA ALA A 143 25.51 -11.05 -7.92
C ALA A 143 24.15 -11.76 -7.67
N GLY A 144 23.04 -11.20 -8.17
CA GLY A 144 21.84 -11.98 -8.49
C GLY A 144 21.09 -12.69 -7.34
N TYR A 145 20.29 -13.71 -7.69
CA TYR A 145 19.48 -14.46 -6.74
C TYR A 145 20.28 -15.57 -6.05
N MET A 146 20.19 -15.67 -4.73
CA MET A 146 20.77 -16.75 -3.94
C MET A 146 19.71 -17.39 -3.02
N GLN A 147 19.88 -18.68 -2.79
CA GLN A 147 19.17 -19.45 -1.78
C GLN A 147 20.13 -20.49 -1.21
N ALA A 148 20.22 -20.54 0.12
CA ALA A 148 21.09 -21.47 0.84
C ALA A 148 20.45 -21.89 2.16
N GLY A 149 20.58 -23.15 2.54
CA GLY A 149 20.01 -23.66 3.79
C GLY A 149 20.66 -24.95 4.25
N LEU A 150 20.24 -25.43 5.41
CA LEU A 150 20.65 -26.72 5.94
C LEU A 150 19.82 -27.82 5.27
N GLU A 151 20.47 -28.63 4.43
CA GLU A 151 19.81 -29.64 3.59
C GLU A 151 20.42 -31.03 3.75
N TRP A 152 19.56 -32.05 3.73
CA TRP A 152 19.99 -33.44 3.61
C TRP A 152 20.52 -33.70 2.19
N ALA A 153 21.69 -34.34 2.08
CA ALA A 153 22.20 -34.86 0.82
C ALA A 153 21.82 -36.33 0.65
N GLY A 154 20.72 -36.60 -0.07
CA GLY A 154 20.23 -37.95 -0.37
C GLY A 154 20.11 -38.22 -1.88
N LEU A 155 19.08 -39.00 -2.25
CA LEU A 155 18.60 -39.13 -3.64
C LEU A 155 18.09 -37.79 -4.18
N TRP A 156 17.55 -36.95 -3.29
CA TRP A 156 17.11 -35.59 -3.55
C TRP A 156 17.69 -34.68 -2.46
N GLN A 157 17.97 -33.43 -2.80
CA GLN A 157 18.28 -32.39 -1.81
C GLN A 157 16.98 -31.87 -1.22
N SER A 158 16.93 -31.76 0.11
CA SER A 158 15.74 -31.25 0.81
C SER A 158 16.15 -30.57 2.11
N LEU A 159 15.50 -29.45 2.44
CA LEU A 159 15.67 -28.77 3.72
C LEU A 159 15.42 -29.72 4.88
N VAL A 160 16.23 -29.60 5.93
CA VAL A 160 16.06 -30.37 7.16
C VAL A 160 14.71 -30.01 7.79
N PRO A 161 13.77 -30.98 7.94
CA PRO A 161 12.45 -30.68 8.48
C PRO A 161 12.48 -30.29 9.96
N ALA A 162 11.59 -29.38 10.35
CA ALA A 162 11.45 -28.86 11.72
C ALA A 162 11.35 -29.95 12.80
N VAL A 163 10.75 -31.11 12.49
CA VAL A 163 10.61 -32.22 13.45
C VAL A 163 11.95 -32.75 13.97
N TYR A 164 13.05 -32.51 13.24
CA TYR A 164 14.41 -32.89 13.62
C TYR A 164 15.17 -31.78 14.36
N LEU A 165 14.63 -30.57 14.42
CA LEU A 165 15.31 -29.37 14.91
C LEU A 165 14.70 -28.90 16.23
N TYR A 166 15.54 -28.59 17.22
CA TYR A 166 15.11 -28.17 18.55
C TYR A 166 15.94 -27.00 19.06
N PRO A 167 15.32 -25.95 19.63
CA PRO A 167 16.07 -24.80 20.17
C PRO A 167 16.83 -25.20 21.44
N ASP A 168 16.27 -26.12 22.23
CA ASP A 168 16.85 -26.68 23.45
C ASP A 168 16.62 -28.20 23.45
N ALA A 169 17.52 -28.96 24.08
CA ALA A 169 17.38 -30.40 24.19
C ALA A 169 16.16 -30.78 25.06
N THR A 170 15.33 -31.69 24.57
CA THR A 170 14.16 -32.22 25.29
C THR A 170 14.35 -33.71 25.63
N THR A 171 13.29 -34.43 26.02
CA THR A 171 13.38 -35.89 26.22
C THR A 171 13.44 -36.64 24.90
N ALA A 172 14.34 -37.62 24.78
CA ALA A 172 14.50 -38.42 23.56
C ALA A 172 13.20 -39.15 23.15
N SER A 173 12.40 -39.59 24.12
CA SER A 173 11.12 -40.25 23.86
C SER A 173 10.06 -39.31 23.26
N ALA A 174 10.07 -38.02 23.64
CA ALA A 174 9.17 -37.04 23.04
C ALA A 174 9.55 -36.74 21.59
N ALA A 175 10.85 -36.56 21.32
CA ALA A 175 11.35 -36.34 19.97
C ALA A 175 11.11 -37.56 19.05
N GLU A 176 11.31 -38.77 19.56
CA GLU A 176 11.03 -39.99 18.80
C GLU A 176 9.55 -40.09 18.42
N ARG A 177 8.64 -39.82 19.38
CA ARG A 177 7.19 -39.77 19.12
C ARG A 177 6.84 -38.72 18.07
N ALA A 178 7.45 -37.53 18.13
CA ALA A 178 7.22 -36.48 17.15
C ALA A 178 7.66 -36.90 15.74
N VAL A 179 8.84 -37.50 15.60
CA VAL A 179 9.35 -38.02 14.31
C VAL A 179 8.44 -39.14 13.76
N GLN A 180 8.02 -40.08 14.61
CA GLN A 180 7.11 -41.15 14.20
C GLN A 180 5.74 -40.59 13.77
N ALA A 181 5.19 -39.63 14.53
CA ALA A 181 3.95 -38.95 14.21
C ALA A 181 4.03 -38.17 12.90
N ALA A 182 5.14 -37.45 12.66
CA ALA A 182 5.37 -36.73 11.40
C ALA A 182 5.43 -37.68 10.19
N ARG A 183 6.12 -38.82 10.32
CA ARG A 183 6.16 -39.86 9.27
C ARG A 183 4.78 -40.47 9.01
N ALA A 184 4.02 -40.75 10.07
CA ALA A 184 2.66 -41.26 9.95
C ALA A 184 1.73 -40.24 9.27
N ALA A 185 1.81 -38.97 9.66
CA ALA A 185 1.07 -37.88 9.04
C ALA A 185 1.41 -37.73 7.56
N ALA A 186 2.71 -37.71 7.19
CA ALA A 186 3.14 -37.65 5.80
C ALA A 186 2.60 -38.83 4.97
N GLY A 187 2.66 -40.05 5.52
CA GLY A 187 2.10 -41.24 4.88
C GLY A 187 0.58 -41.17 4.66
N LEU A 188 -0.18 -40.77 5.70
CA LEU A 188 -1.63 -40.56 5.61
C LEU A 188 -1.99 -39.46 4.60
N GLY A 189 -1.22 -38.37 4.58
CA GLY A 189 -1.40 -37.27 3.64
C GLY A 189 -1.17 -37.71 2.21
N ALA A 190 -0.08 -38.45 1.94
CA ALA A 190 0.22 -38.99 0.61
C ALA A 190 -0.89 -39.92 0.10
N VAL A 191 -1.38 -40.83 0.95
CA VAL A 191 -2.51 -41.71 0.63
C VAL A 191 -3.79 -40.89 0.40
N GLY A 192 -4.06 -39.90 1.24
CA GLY A 192 -5.21 -39.00 1.10
C GLY A 192 -5.21 -38.26 -0.24
N TRP A 193 -4.08 -37.65 -0.62
CA TRP A 193 -3.92 -36.98 -1.91
C TRP A 193 -4.05 -37.92 -3.10
N LEU A 194 -3.45 -39.12 -3.04
CA LEU A 194 -3.63 -40.13 -4.08
C LEU A 194 -5.09 -40.52 -4.25
N LEU A 195 -5.84 -40.65 -3.15
CA LEU A 195 -7.28 -40.91 -3.19
C LEU A 195 -8.07 -39.72 -3.76
N LEU A 196 -7.68 -38.48 -3.49
CA LEU A 196 -8.31 -37.29 -4.11
C LEU A 196 -8.08 -37.25 -5.63
N VAL A 197 -6.86 -37.53 -6.08
CA VAL A 197 -6.54 -37.65 -7.51
C VAL A 197 -7.34 -38.79 -8.14
N LEU A 198 -7.41 -39.93 -7.46
CA LEU A 198 -8.22 -41.07 -7.90
C LEU A 198 -9.71 -40.71 -7.95
N ALA A 199 -10.24 -39.99 -6.96
CA ALA A 199 -11.63 -39.56 -6.93
C ALA A 199 -11.96 -38.60 -8.07
N ALA A 200 -11.07 -37.65 -8.36
CA ALA A 200 -11.17 -36.79 -9.53
C ALA A 200 -11.15 -37.62 -10.83
N GLY A 201 -10.22 -38.57 -10.96
CA GLY A 201 -10.16 -39.49 -12.09
C GLY A 201 -11.43 -40.32 -12.25
N LEU A 202 -11.96 -40.89 -11.16
CA LEU A 202 -13.22 -41.65 -11.13
C LEU A 202 -14.45 -40.78 -11.41
N TRP A 203 -14.41 -39.49 -11.08
CA TRP A 203 -15.48 -38.54 -11.44
C TRP A 203 -15.41 -38.13 -12.91
N LEU A 204 -14.20 -37.94 -13.45
CA LEU A 204 -13.96 -37.62 -14.86
C LEU A 204 -14.19 -38.84 -15.77
N TRP A 205 -13.97 -40.06 -15.29
CA TRP A 205 -14.04 -41.28 -16.10
C TRP A 205 -15.42 -41.55 -16.73
N PRO A 206 -16.56 -41.43 -16.03
CA PRO A 206 -17.89 -41.47 -16.65
C PRO A 206 -18.10 -40.32 -17.64
N GLN A 207 -17.46 -39.17 -17.40
CA GLN A 207 -17.53 -38.01 -18.28
C GLN A 207 -16.58 -38.11 -19.48
N ARG A 208 -15.78 -39.18 -19.61
CA ARG A 208 -14.80 -39.34 -20.70
C ARG A 208 -15.39 -39.20 -22.10
N ALA A 209 -16.64 -39.62 -22.32
CA ALA A 209 -17.33 -39.43 -23.60
C ALA A 209 -17.65 -37.94 -23.86
N ARG A 210 -18.02 -37.18 -22.82
CA ARG A 210 -18.20 -35.72 -22.89
C ARG A 210 -16.86 -34.99 -23.03
N LEU A 211 -15.80 -35.48 -22.39
CA LEU A 211 -14.43 -34.99 -22.54
C LEU A 211 -13.84 -35.27 -23.94
N ARG A 212 -14.39 -36.26 -24.66
CA ARG A 212 -14.10 -36.53 -26.08
C ARG A 212 -15.02 -35.77 -27.04
N SER A 213 -15.95 -34.97 -26.54
CA SER A 213 -16.77 -34.13 -27.42
C SER A 213 -15.87 -33.14 -28.17
N ARG A 214 -16.27 -32.75 -29.39
CA ARG A 214 -15.55 -31.74 -30.17
C ARG A 214 -15.31 -30.45 -29.37
N THR A 215 -16.27 -30.08 -28.53
CA THR A 215 -16.15 -28.91 -27.63
C THR A 215 -15.06 -29.11 -26.59
N ALA A 216 -15.02 -30.25 -25.90
CA ALA A 216 -14.00 -30.51 -24.89
C ALA A 216 -12.59 -30.61 -25.51
N VAL A 217 -12.47 -31.22 -26.70
CA VAL A 217 -11.20 -31.26 -27.44
C VAL A 217 -10.75 -29.86 -27.85
N GLY A 218 -11.65 -29.04 -28.41
CA GLY A 218 -11.32 -27.66 -28.79
C GLY A 218 -10.94 -26.79 -27.59
N LEU A 219 -11.64 -26.93 -26.45
CA LEU A 219 -11.29 -26.22 -25.22
C LEU A 219 -9.96 -26.70 -24.64
N GLY A 220 -9.69 -28.01 -24.69
CA GLY A 220 -8.39 -28.56 -24.34
C GLY A 220 -7.26 -27.98 -25.19
N ALA A 221 -7.47 -27.85 -26.50
CA ALA A 221 -6.52 -27.22 -27.41
C ALA A 221 -6.28 -25.74 -27.08
N ILE A 222 -7.35 -24.98 -26.74
CA ILE A 222 -7.21 -23.57 -26.32
C ILE A 222 -6.45 -23.47 -25.00
N VAL A 223 -6.72 -24.32 -24.01
CA VAL A 223 -5.99 -24.31 -22.72
C VAL A 223 -4.53 -24.69 -22.93
N LEU A 224 -4.24 -25.68 -23.78
CA LEU A 224 -2.85 -26.07 -24.11
C LEU A 224 -2.12 -24.95 -24.85
N LEU A 225 -2.77 -24.27 -25.80
CA LEU A 225 -2.23 -23.08 -26.46
C LEU A 225 -1.95 -21.97 -25.45
N ALA A 226 -2.93 -21.65 -24.60
CA ALA A 226 -2.82 -20.62 -23.57
C ALA A 226 -1.66 -20.90 -22.62
N PHE A 227 -1.52 -22.14 -22.16
CA PHE A 227 -0.44 -22.57 -21.26
C PHE A 227 0.91 -22.60 -21.97
N GLY A 228 0.96 -23.08 -23.22
CA GLY A 228 2.18 -23.06 -24.04
C GLY A 228 2.74 -21.66 -24.24
N LEU A 229 1.88 -20.67 -24.59
CA LEU A 229 2.29 -19.28 -24.72
C LEU A 229 2.83 -18.69 -23.40
N ARG A 230 2.19 -19.04 -22.27
CA ARG A 230 2.64 -18.64 -20.93
C ARG A 230 3.99 -19.25 -20.57
N LEU A 231 4.23 -20.52 -20.90
CA LEU A 231 5.51 -21.19 -20.68
C LEU A 231 6.62 -20.59 -21.54
N LEU A 232 6.33 -20.22 -22.79
CA LEU A 232 7.30 -19.52 -23.64
C LEU A 232 7.68 -18.17 -23.03
N PHE A 233 6.70 -17.38 -22.58
CA PHE A 233 6.99 -16.13 -21.88
C PHE A 233 7.74 -16.37 -20.56
N LEU A 234 7.37 -17.39 -19.78
CA LEU A 234 8.07 -17.73 -18.54
C LEU A 234 9.54 -18.08 -18.80
N ALA A 235 9.84 -18.77 -19.90
CA ALA A 235 11.22 -19.08 -20.29
C ALA A 235 12.00 -17.80 -20.63
N ASP A 236 11.42 -16.89 -21.40
CA ASP A 236 12.02 -15.58 -21.72
C ASP A 236 12.26 -14.74 -20.46
N TYR A 237 11.27 -14.72 -19.54
CA TYR A 237 11.35 -14.04 -18.26
C TYR A 237 12.41 -14.68 -17.35
N ALA A 238 12.44 -16.02 -17.26
CA ALA A 238 13.40 -16.74 -16.43
C ALA A 238 14.85 -16.61 -16.89
N ALA A 239 15.06 -16.31 -18.17
CA ALA A 239 16.39 -16.05 -18.71
C ALA A 239 16.96 -14.68 -18.29
N GLN A 240 16.15 -13.79 -17.71
CA GLN A 240 16.63 -12.47 -17.27
C GLN A 240 17.48 -12.59 -15.99
N PRO A 241 18.63 -11.88 -15.90
CA PRO A 241 19.52 -11.96 -14.73
C PRO A 241 18.84 -11.65 -13.38
N THR A 242 17.82 -10.80 -13.40
CA THR A 242 17.10 -10.34 -12.21
C THR A 242 15.74 -11.02 -12.01
N ALA A 243 15.41 -12.05 -12.79
CA ALA A 243 14.07 -12.66 -12.80
C ALA A 243 13.61 -13.17 -11.42
N ASP A 244 14.56 -13.63 -10.61
CA ASP A 244 14.32 -14.17 -9.26
C ASP A 244 14.78 -13.20 -8.15
N VAL A 245 15.31 -12.01 -8.49
CA VAL A 245 15.73 -10.99 -7.52
C VAL A 245 14.63 -9.94 -7.39
N LEU A 246 13.91 -9.97 -6.28
CA LEU A 246 12.76 -9.07 -6.07
C LEU A 246 13.20 -7.73 -5.48
N ALA A 247 12.78 -6.65 -6.14
CA ALA A 247 13.10 -5.28 -5.75
C ALA A 247 12.64 -4.97 -4.31
N GLY A 248 13.49 -4.28 -3.56
CA GLY A 248 13.18 -3.75 -2.23
C GLY A 248 11.94 -2.85 -2.26
N GLY A 249 11.09 -2.96 -1.23
CA GLY A 249 9.85 -2.17 -1.14
C GLY A 249 8.73 -2.60 -2.11
N SER A 250 8.94 -3.61 -2.97
CA SER A 250 7.90 -4.11 -3.87
C SER A 250 6.93 -5.09 -3.19
N ASP A 251 5.71 -5.18 -3.72
CA ASP A 251 4.71 -6.16 -3.22
C ASP A 251 5.21 -7.60 -3.37
N HIS A 252 5.92 -7.92 -4.45
CA HIS A 252 6.46 -9.26 -4.71
C HIS A 252 7.32 -9.74 -3.54
N ARG A 253 8.24 -8.86 -3.10
CA ARG A 253 9.15 -9.15 -1.99
C ARG A 253 8.37 -9.28 -0.68
N GLY A 254 7.38 -8.42 -0.46
CA GLY A 254 6.49 -8.51 0.70
C GLY A 254 5.71 -9.82 0.77
N TYR A 255 5.12 -10.27 -0.34
CA TYR A 255 4.40 -11.54 -0.41
C TYR A 255 5.33 -12.74 -0.23
N GLN A 256 6.50 -12.73 -0.88
CA GLN A 256 7.48 -13.80 -0.71
C GLN A 256 7.99 -13.86 0.74
N GLY A 257 8.43 -12.74 1.32
CA GLY A 257 8.94 -12.72 2.70
C GLY A 257 7.92 -13.27 3.70
N ALA A 258 6.67 -12.82 3.61
CA ALA A 258 5.57 -13.35 4.43
C ALA A 258 5.30 -14.85 4.21
N ALA A 259 5.45 -15.36 2.99
CA ALA A 259 5.33 -16.78 2.69
C ALA A 259 6.50 -17.60 3.26
N LEU A 260 7.71 -17.05 3.27
CA LEU A 260 8.87 -17.68 3.91
C LEU A 260 8.74 -17.67 5.44
N ASP A 261 8.23 -16.57 6.01
CA ASP A 261 7.90 -16.47 7.44
C ASP A 261 6.83 -17.49 7.87
N TYR A 262 5.86 -17.79 6.99
CA TYR A 262 4.91 -18.88 7.21
C TYR A 262 5.61 -20.24 7.38
N VAL A 263 6.56 -20.58 6.50
CA VAL A 263 7.33 -21.84 6.57
C VAL A 263 8.30 -21.87 7.75
N ARG A 264 8.82 -20.70 8.17
CA ARG A 264 9.70 -20.58 9.34
C ARG A 264 8.95 -20.61 10.68
N GLY A 265 7.61 -20.61 10.67
CA GLY A 265 6.80 -20.58 11.89
C GLY A 265 6.68 -19.20 12.55
N ARG A 266 6.95 -18.12 11.80
CA ARG A 266 6.84 -16.72 12.25
C ARG A 266 5.49 -16.08 11.89
N TRP A 267 4.59 -16.86 11.30
CA TRP A 267 3.26 -16.41 10.91
C TRP A 267 2.20 -16.77 11.98
N PRO A 268 1.18 -15.93 12.22
CA PRO A 268 1.00 -14.60 11.63
C PRO A 268 1.98 -13.58 12.23
N PRO A 269 2.28 -12.48 11.49
CA PRO A 269 3.14 -11.43 12.01
C PRO A 269 2.56 -10.82 13.29
N PRO A 270 3.39 -10.31 14.22
CA PRO A 270 2.89 -9.69 15.46
C PRO A 270 2.07 -8.43 15.20
N ALA A 271 2.35 -7.72 14.10
CA ALA A 271 1.61 -6.55 13.66
C ALA A 271 0.35 -6.91 12.86
N PRO A 272 -0.62 -5.98 12.74
CA PRO A 272 -1.75 -6.15 11.82
C PRO A 272 -1.26 -6.28 10.37
N PHE A 273 -2.05 -6.96 9.54
CA PHE A 273 -1.76 -7.08 8.13
C PHE A 273 -1.78 -5.70 7.44
N TYR A 274 -0.61 -5.20 7.04
CA TYR A 274 -0.50 -3.94 6.27
C TYR A 274 -1.12 -4.10 4.88
N VAL A 275 -0.76 -5.17 4.18
CA VAL A 275 -1.42 -5.64 2.95
C VAL A 275 -2.23 -6.90 3.24
N GLN A 276 -3.26 -7.15 2.44
CA GLN A 276 -4.12 -8.30 2.63
C GLN A 276 -3.34 -9.63 2.50
N PRO A 277 -3.60 -10.63 3.36
CA PRO A 277 -2.72 -11.79 3.49
C PRO A 277 -2.95 -12.89 2.44
N GLY A 278 -3.96 -12.78 1.57
CA GLY A 278 -4.37 -13.88 0.69
C GLY A 278 -3.27 -14.41 -0.23
N MET A 279 -2.44 -13.54 -0.82
CA MET A 279 -1.32 -13.97 -1.67
C MET A 279 -0.22 -14.64 -0.83
N SER A 280 0.18 -14.02 0.29
CA SER A 280 1.17 -14.58 1.21
C SER A 280 0.76 -15.94 1.76
N LEU A 281 -0.53 -16.12 2.09
CA LEU A 281 -1.07 -17.41 2.56
C LEU A 281 -1.09 -18.46 1.46
N ALA A 282 -1.48 -18.10 0.23
CA ALA A 282 -1.47 -19.01 -0.91
C ALA A 282 -0.04 -19.49 -1.21
N MET A 283 0.93 -18.57 -1.24
CA MET A 283 2.35 -18.89 -1.40
C MET A 283 2.90 -19.69 -0.23
N GLY A 284 2.64 -19.28 1.01
CA GLY A 284 3.12 -19.96 2.21
C GLY A 284 2.61 -21.39 2.30
N TRP A 285 1.34 -21.63 1.94
CA TRP A 285 0.80 -22.97 1.81
C TRP A 285 1.52 -23.79 0.74
N LEU A 286 1.76 -23.22 -0.44
CA LEU A 286 2.47 -23.91 -1.52
C LEU A 286 3.92 -24.23 -1.14
N TYR A 287 4.59 -23.31 -0.44
CA TYR A 287 5.96 -23.50 0.05
C TYR A 287 6.04 -24.57 1.12
N GLY A 288 5.09 -24.57 2.08
CA GLY A 288 5.04 -25.58 3.14
C GLY A 288 4.59 -26.95 2.66
N ALA A 289 3.73 -27.02 1.64
CA ALA A 289 3.20 -28.28 1.11
C ALA A 289 4.12 -28.94 0.07
N VAL A 290 4.90 -28.16 -0.66
CA VAL A 290 5.76 -28.65 -1.75
C VAL A 290 7.21 -28.27 -1.51
N LEU A 291 7.58 -27.01 -1.79
CA LEU A 291 8.90 -26.43 -1.51
C LEU A 291 8.90 -24.90 -1.73
N PRO A 292 9.79 -24.14 -1.06
CA PRO A 292 9.96 -22.70 -1.31
C PRO A 292 10.58 -22.39 -2.68
N SER A 293 9.74 -22.09 -3.69
CA SER A 293 10.21 -21.72 -5.05
C SER A 293 9.26 -20.77 -5.78
N LEU A 294 9.80 -19.66 -6.29
CA LEU A 294 9.07 -18.69 -7.12
C LEU A 294 8.55 -19.34 -8.42
N ARG A 295 9.34 -20.22 -9.04
CA ARG A 295 8.97 -20.92 -10.27
C ARG A 295 7.74 -21.79 -10.09
N LEU A 296 7.64 -22.46 -8.95
CA LEU A 296 6.46 -23.26 -8.60
C LEU A 296 5.20 -22.38 -8.53
N VAL A 297 5.29 -21.21 -7.88
CA VAL A 297 4.18 -20.26 -7.80
C VAL A 297 3.78 -19.77 -9.20
N GLN A 298 4.75 -19.36 -10.02
CA GLN A 298 4.51 -18.90 -11.40
C GLN A 298 3.81 -19.97 -12.25
N LEU A 299 4.28 -21.22 -12.20
CA LEU A 299 3.68 -22.34 -12.94
C LEU A 299 2.22 -22.60 -12.51
N VAL A 300 1.95 -22.57 -11.21
CA VAL A 300 0.58 -22.74 -10.68
C VAL A 300 -0.32 -21.59 -11.14
N GLN A 301 0.15 -20.34 -11.04
CA GLN A 301 -0.58 -19.17 -11.51
C GLN A 301 -0.90 -19.25 -13.00
N MET A 302 0.08 -19.61 -13.83
CA MET A 302 -0.08 -19.74 -15.28
C MET A 302 -1.02 -20.89 -15.67
N LEU A 303 -0.99 -22.00 -14.93
CA LEU A 303 -1.92 -23.11 -15.16
C LEU A 303 -3.36 -22.70 -14.84
N LEU A 304 -3.58 -22.01 -13.72
CA LEU A 304 -4.88 -21.45 -13.35
C LEU A 304 -5.34 -20.38 -14.36
N GLY A 305 -4.42 -19.52 -14.80
CA GLY A 305 -4.65 -18.52 -15.84
C GLY A 305 -5.09 -19.16 -17.16
N ALA A 306 -4.37 -20.16 -17.66
CA ALA A 306 -4.77 -20.92 -18.85
C ALA A 306 -6.15 -21.59 -18.67
N GLY A 307 -6.39 -22.22 -17.51
CA GLY A 307 -7.66 -22.84 -17.15
C GLY A 307 -8.84 -21.87 -17.08
N THR A 308 -8.60 -20.57 -16.86
CA THR A 308 -9.64 -19.53 -16.84
C THR A 308 -10.35 -19.38 -18.18
N ALA A 309 -9.74 -19.83 -19.29
CA ALA A 309 -10.39 -19.92 -20.60
C ALA A 309 -11.70 -20.75 -20.55
N LEU A 310 -11.75 -21.78 -19.71
CA LEU A 310 -12.94 -22.63 -19.53
C LEU A 310 -14.10 -21.87 -18.87
N LEU A 311 -13.78 -21.04 -17.86
CA LEU A 311 -14.75 -20.20 -17.17
C LEU A 311 -15.28 -19.11 -18.11
N ILE A 312 -14.37 -18.47 -18.84
CA ILE A 312 -14.69 -17.45 -19.85
C ILE A 312 -15.62 -18.02 -20.93
N PHE A 313 -15.29 -19.19 -21.48
CA PHE A 313 -16.14 -19.88 -22.45
C PHE A 313 -17.55 -20.09 -21.89
N GLU A 314 -17.66 -20.63 -20.68
CA GLU A 314 -18.96 -20.96 -20.09
C GLU A 314 -19.80 -19.72 -19.79
N ILE A 315 -19.19 -18.64 -19.30
CA ILE A 315 -19.87 -17.36 -19.04
C ILE A 315 -20.34 -16.73 -20.35
N ALA A 316 -19.48 -16.66 -21.37
CA ALA A 316 -19.81 -16.12 -22.67
C ALA A 316 -20.92 -16.94 -23.37
N ARG A 317 -20.87 -18.28 -23.25
CA ARG A 317 -21.90 -19.17 -23.79
C ARG A 317 -23.27 -18.89 -23.20
N ARG A 318 -23.33 -18.63 -21.88
CA ARG A 318 -24.56 -18.30 -21.13
C ARG A 318 -25.08 -16.88 -21.38
N SER A 319 -24.24 -15.98 -21.87
CA SER A 319 -24.55 -14.55 -21.97
C SER A 319 -24.77 -14.08 -23.41
N PHE A 320 -24.08 -14.70 -24.37
CA PHE A 320 -24.01 -14.26 -25.77
C PHE A 320 -24.09 -15.40 -26.79
N GLY A 321 -23.81 -16.63 -26.37
CA GLY A 321 -23.92 -17.82 -27.22
C GLY A 321 -22.58 -18.49 -27.55
N VAL A 322 -22.64 -19.59 -28.30
CA VAL A 322 -21.50 -20.52 -28.49
C VAL A 322 -20.35 -19.91 -29.29
N LEU A 323 -20.63 -19.17 -30.38
CA LEU A 323 -19.56 -18.56 -31.17
C LEU A 323 -18.80 -17.51 -30.37
N THR A 324 -19.51 -16.64 -29.65
CA THR A 324 -18.91 -15.67 -28.74
C THR A 324 -18.06 -16.35 -27.67
N ALA A 325 -18.50 -17.51 -27.17
CA ALA A 325 -17.73 -18.28 -26.20
C ALA A 325 -16.37 -18.76 -26.72
N TRP A 326 -16.33 -19.29 -27.95
CA TRP A 326 -15.08 -19.70 -28.59
C TRP A 326 -14.13 -18.53 -28.80
N ILE A 327 -14.65 -17.42 -29.33
CA ILE A 327 -13.84 -16.22 -29.56
C ILE A 327 -13.34 -15.65 -28.22
N ALA A 328 -14.17 -15.60 -27.18
CA ALA A 328 -13.76 -15.10 -25.86
C ALA A 328 -12.65 -15.94 -25.24
N ALA A 329 -12.77 -17.28 -25.32
CA ALA A 329 -11.73 -18.19 -24.83
C ALA A 329 -10.41 -18.02 -25.61
N LEU A 330 -10.48 -17.80 -26.93
CA LEU A 330 -9.29 -17.54 -27.74
C LEU A 330 -8.66 -16.17 -27.44
N LEU A 331 -9.47 -15.10 -27.31
CA LEU A 331 -8.98 -13.78 -26.93
C LEU A 331 -8.22 -13.83 -25.60
N TRP A 332 -8.75 -14.54 -24.60
CA TRP A 332 -8.06 -14.77 -23.33
C TRP A 332 -6.76 -15.56 -23.48
N ALA A 333 -6.79 -16.63 -24.28
CA ALA A 333 -5.63 -17.49 -24.50
C ALA A 333 -4.42 -16.71 -25.06
N VAL A 334 -4.68 -15.68 -25.88
CA VAL A 334 -3.67 -14.85 -26.55
C VAL A 334 -3.51 -13.45 -25.94
N TYR A 335 -4.09 -13.18 -24.76
CA TYR A 335 -4.03 -11.84 -24.17
C TYR A 335 -2.70 -11.61 -23.42
N PRO A 336 -1.81 -10.70 -23.91
CA PRO A 336 -0.44 -10.58 -23.42
C PRO A 336 -0.34 -10.05 -21.98
N LEU A 337 -1.24 -9.15 -21.56
CA LEU A 337 -1.20 -8.61 -20.19
C LEU A 337 -1.52 -9.66 -19.13
N ALA A 338 -2.44 -10.59 -19.41
CA ALA A 338 -2.71 -11.70 -18.50
C ALA A 338 -1.46 -12.58 -18.34
N MET A 339 -0.81 -12.92 -19.47
CA MET A 339 0.43 -13.71 -19.44
C MET A 339 1.54 -13.00 -18.63
N PHE A 340 1.68 -11.69 -18.84
CA PHE A 340 2.66 -10.87 -18.11
C PHE A 340 2.43 -10.93 -16.61
N TYR A 341 1.24 -10.55 -16.14
CA TYR A 341 0.95 -10.51 -14.70
C TYR A 341 0.87 -11.88 -14.03
N GLU A 342 0.66 -12.96 -14.79
CA GLU A 342 0.72 -14.34 -14.28
C GLU A 342 2.16 -14.82 -14.01
N ALA A 343 3.16 -14.29 -14.72
CA ALA A 343 4.57 -14.49 -14.38
C ALA A 343 4.98 -13.69 -13.15
N GLN A 344 4.24 -12.62 -12.82
CA GLN A 344 4.51 -11.82 -11.65
C GLN A 344 3.94 -12.49 -10.41
N VAL A 345 4.74 -12.54 -9.34
CA VAL A 345 4.34 -13.09 -8.04
C VAL A 345 3.56 -12.04 -7.25
N THR A 346 2.37 -11.69 -7.78
CA THR A 346 1.43 -10.71 -7.23
C THR A 346 0.01 -11.28 -7.22
N THR A 347 -0.94 -10.55 -6.62
CA THR A 347 -2.34 -10.99 -6.54
C THR A 347 -3.04 -11.10 -7.91
N HIS A 348 -2.58 -10.37 -8.94
CA HIS A 348 -3.34 -10.11 -10.17
C HIS A 348 -3.63 -11.35 -11.02
N ALA A 349 -2.73 -12.33 -11.03
CA ALA A 349 -2.95 -13.61 -11.69
C ALA A 349 -4.18 -14.34 -11.10
N LEU A 350 -4.25 -14.38 -9.77
CA LEU A 350 -5.31 -15.02 -9.03
C LEU A 350 -6.61 -14.19 -9.03
N GLU A 351 -6.51 -12.86 -9.13
CA GLU A 351 -7.66 -11.96 -9.22
C GLU A 351 -8.52 -12.26 -10.46
N ALA A 352 -7.91 -12.47 -11.63
CA ALA A 352 -8.66 -12.79 -12.85
C ALA A 352 -9.43 -14.13 -12.73
N VAL A 353 -8.78 -15.15 -12.17
CA VAL A 353 -9.39 -16.47 -11.95
C VAL A 353 -10.54 -16.37 -10.94
N ALA A 354 -10.30 -15.69 -9.82
CA ALA A 354 -11.30 -15.48 -8.78
C ALA A 354 -12.50 -14.68 -9.31
N GLY A 355 -12.26 -13.62 -10.08
CA GLY A 355 -13.29 -12.81 -10.73
C GLY A 355 -14.17 -13.62 -11.69
N ALA A 356 -13.57 -14.42 -12.56
CA ALA A 356 -14.31 -15.31 -13.47
C ALA A 356 -15.11 -16.37 -12.71
N LEU A 357 -14.53 -16.97 -11.65
CA LEU A 357 -15.24 -17.94 -10.82
C LEU A 357 -16.43 -17.31 -10.09
N LEU A 358 -16.27 -16.11 -9.51
CA LEU A 358 -17.34 -15.36 -8.86
C LEU A 358 -18.49 -15.05 -9.84
N LEU A 359 -18.17 -14.58 -11.05
CA LEU A 359 -19.16 -14.33 -12.10
C LEU A 359 -19.96 -15.59 -12.45
N LEU A 360 -19.27 -16.72 -12.68
CA LEU A 360 -19.93 -17.98 -13.03
C LEU A 360 -20.82 -18.48 -11.87
N LEU A 361 -20.31 -18.50 -10.64
CA LEU A 361 -21.08 -18.92 -9.47
C LEU A 361 -22.27 -18.01 -9.22
N TRP A 362 -22.13 -16.70 -9.40
CA TRP A 362 -23.22 -15.74 -9.28
C TRP A 362 -24.31 -15.98 -10.31
N MET A 363 -23.94 -16.20 -11.58
CA MET A 363 -24.92 -16.56 -12.62
C MET A 363 -25.64 -17.87 -12.30
N VAL A 364 -24.91 -18.91 -11.88
CA VAL A 364 -25.47 -20.23 -11.54
C VAL A 364 -26.39 -20.15 -10.31
N ALA A 365 -26.05 -19.35 -9.30
CA ALA A 365 -26.84 -19.16 -8.08
C ALA A 365 -28.24 -18.57 -8.34
N LEU A 366 -28.40 -17.86 -9.47
CA LEU A 366 -29.66 -17.24 -9.89
C LEU A 366 -30.43 -18.04 -10.94
N GLN A 367 -29.95 -19.21 -11.37
CA GLN A 367 -30.66 -20.03 -12.36
C GLN A 367 -31.91 -20.68 -11.79
N ASN A 368 -33.03 -20.54 -12.50
CA ASN A 368 -34.30 -21.19 -12.19
C ASN A 368 -34.23 -22.65 -12.65
N GLY A 369 -33.85 -23.56 -11.77
CA GLY A 369 -33.75 -25.00 -12.09
C GLY A 369 -32.96 -25.84 -11.10
N ALA A 370 -32.14 -25.22 -10.25
CA ALA A 370 -31.50 -25.92 -9.14
C ALA A 370 -32.54 -26.21 -8.04
N GLY A 371 -32.60 -27.46 -7.56
CA GLY A 371 -33.39 -27.78 -6.38
C GLY A 371 -32.95 -26.95 -5.16
N GLY A 372 -33.86 -26.65 -4.22
CA GLY A 372 -33.60 -25.71 -3.13
C GLY A 372 -32.31 -25.99 -2.35
N ARG A 373 -32.00 -27.27 -2.09
CA ARG A 373 -30.75 -27.70 -1.43
C ARG A 373 -29.51 -27.45 -2.29
N GLN A 374 -29.57 -27.73 -3.58
CA GLN A 374 -28.46 -27.51 -4.51
C GLN A 374 -28.14 -26.01 -4.65
N ARG A 375 -29.18 -25.17 -4.71
CA ARG A 375 -29.03 -23.71 -4.76
C ARG A 375 -28.30 -23.18 -3.52
N ILE A 376 -28.65 -23.66 -2.33
CA ILE A 376 -27.98 -23.26 -1.08
C ILE A 376 -26.49 -23.62 -1.12
N TRP A 377 -26.10 -24.80 -1.61
CA TRP A 377 -24.69 -25.17 -1.75
C TRP A 377 -23.94 -24.26 -2.74
N ILE A 378 -24.57 -23.89 -3.85
CA ILE A 378 -23.97 -22.94 -4.82
C ILE A 378 -23.80 -21.57 -4.16
N VAL A 379 -24.78 -21.10 -3.41
CA VAL A 379 -24.73 -19.80 -2.72
C VAL A 379 -23.69 -19.80 -1.59
N ALA A 380 -23.58 -20.89 -0.84
CA ALA A 380 -22.52 -21.08 0.14
C ALA A 380 -21.14 -21.05 -0.54
N GLY A 381 -20.98 -21.76 -1.67
CA GLY A 381 -19.77 -21.73 -2.49
C GLY A 381 -19.43 -20.34 -3.03
N LEU A 382 -20.44 -19.59 -3.49
CA LEU A 382 -20.29 -18.20 -3.90
C LEU A 382 -19.82 -17.30 -2.74
N GLY A 383 -20.43 -17.44 -1.57
CA GLY A 383 -20.05 -16.69 -0.36
C GLY A 383 -18.62 -16.99 0.08
N CYS A 384 -18.26 -18.28 0.20
CA CYS A 384 -16.88 -18.67 0.54
C CYS A 384 -15.88 -18.16 -0.50
N THR A 385 -16.21 -18.24 -1.79
CA THR A 385 -15.34 -17.72 -2.86
C THR A 385 -15.19 -16.20 -2.75
N LEU A 386 -16.27 -15.46 -2.44
CA LEU A 386 -16.22 -14.02 -2.24
C LEU A 386 -15.37 -13.64 -1.03
N GLY A 387 -15.49 -14.38 0.07
CA GLY A 387 -14.65 -14.20 1.25
C GLY A 387 -13.16 -14.41 0.96
N VAL A 388 -12.81 -15.52 0.32
CA VAL A 388 -11.42 -15.83 -0.08
C VAL A 388 -10.90 -14.79 -1.08
N ALA A 389 -11.70 -14.43 -2.09
CA ALA A 389 -11.35 -13.39 -3.05
C ALA A 389 -11.14 -12.04 -2.38
N SER A 390 -11.90 -11.71 -1.33
CA SER A 390 -11.74 -10.46 -0.56
C SER A 390 -10.46 -10.46 0.29
N VAL A 391 -10.04 -11.63 0.81
CA VAL A 391 -8.76 -11.80 1.50
C VAL A 391 -7.57 -11.71 0.54
N LEU A 392 -7.74 -12.11 -0.73
CA LEU A 392 -6.76 -11.89 -1.79
C LEU A 392 -6.73 -10.42 -2.27
N ARG A 393 -7.92 -9.84 -2.47
CA ARG A 393 -8.13 -8.50 -3.01
C ARG A 393 -9.42 -7.90 -2.43
N PRO A 394 -9.33 -6.94 -1.49
CA PRO A 394 -10.48 -6.37 -0.79
C PRO A 394 -11.55 -5.78 -1.71
N THR A 395 -11.18 -5.36 -2.92
CA THR A 395 -12.09 -4.74 -3.89
C THR A 395 -13.19 -5.68 -4.38
N PHE A 396 -13.06 -7.00 -4.21
CA PHE A 396 -14.16 -7.93 -4.53
C PHE A 396 -15.33 -7.81 -3.57
N LEU A 397 -15.11 -7.37 -2.33
CA LEU A 397 -16.15 -7.28 -1.31
C LEU A 397 -17.29 -6.32 -1.70
N ILE A 398 -17.01 -5.34 -2.59
CA ILE A 398 -18.04 -4.44 -3.13
C ILE A 398 -19.17 -5.18 -3.87
N LEU A 399 -18.92 -6.41 -4.33
CA LEU A 399 -19.92 -7.24 -5.01
C LEU A 399 -20.97 -7.81 -4.05
N ALA A 400 -20.66 -7.90 -2.74
CA ALA A 400 -21.54 -8.49 -1.73
C ALA A 400 -22.96 -7.88 -1.71
N PRO A 401 -23.16 -6.55 -1.63
CA PRO A 401 -24.51 -5.97 -1.65
C PRO A 401 -25.28 -6.26 -2.93
N PHE A 402 -24.62 -6.31 -4.10
CA PHE A 402 -25.28 -6.61 -5.38
C PHE A 402 -25.68 -8.09 -5.48
N MET A 403 -24.79 -8.99 -5.05
CA MET A 403 -25.09 -10.42 -4.97
C MET A 403 -26.25 -10.69 -4.00
N PHE A 404 -26.22 -10.07 -2.81
CA PHE A 404 -27.29 -10.14 -1.83
C PHE A 404 -28.64 -9.64 -2.40
N ALA A 405 -28.65 -8.44 -2.97
CA ALA A 405 -29.86 -7.86 -3.57
C ALA A 405 -30.41 -8.72 -4.73
N SER A 406 -29.52 -9.28 -5.57
CA SER A 406 -29.94 -10.14 -6.68
C SER A 406 -30.60 -11.45 -6.22
N LEU A 407 -30.17 -12.01 -5.08
CA LEU A 407 -30.78 -13.21 -4.49
C LEU A 407 -32.17 -12.92 -3.92
N LEU A 408 -32.38 -11.72 -3.37
CA LEU A 408 -33.69 -11.26 -2.88
C LEU A 408 -34.65 -10.93 -4.02
N ALA A 409 -34.16 -10.31 -5.09
CA ALA A 409 -34.96 -9.93 -6.25
C ALA A 409 -35.31 -11.12 -7.18
N GLY A 410 -34.54 -12.21 -7.13
CA GLY A 410 -34.61 -13.30 -8.11
C GLY A 410 -35.50 -14.50 -7.73
N GLY A 411 -36.49 -14.79 -8.59
CA GLY A 411 -37.03 -16.14 -8.81
C GLY A 411 -38.42 -16.45 -8.24
N ALA A 412 -38.92 -17.65 -8.57
CA ALA A 412 -40.24 -18.19 -8.17
C ALA A 412 -40.30 -18.71 -6.72
N ALA A 413 -39.20 -18.62 -5.97
CA ALA A 413 -39.10 -19.09 -4.60
C ALA A 413 -39.74 -18.12 -3.59
N GLY A 414 -40.31 -18.65 -2.51
CA GLY A 414 -40.88 -17.84 -1.42
C GLY A 414 -39.83 -16.93 -0.76
N TRP A 415 -40.27 -15.79 -0.20
CA TRP A 415 -39.37 -14.78 0.38
C TRP A 415 -38.45 -15.35 1.46
N ARG A 416 -38.92 -16.28 2.29
CA ARG A 416 -38.11 -16.94 3.35
C ARG A 416 -36.91 -17.69 2.77
N GLN A 417 -37.10 -18.41 1.67
CA GLN A 417 -36.02 -19.16 1.02
C GLN A 417 -34.99 -18.21 0.39
N ARG A 418 -35.45 -17.09 -0.18
CA ARG A 418 -34.58 -16.05 -0.73
C ARG A 418 -33.77 -15.36 0.37
N ALA A 419 -34.42 -14.98 1.48
CA ALA A 419 -33.75 -14.42 2.65
C ALA A 419 -32.73 -15.40 3.23
N TRP A 420 -33.07 -16.68 3.35
CA TRP A 420 -32.13 -17.70 3.82
C TRP A 420 -30.92 -17.85 2.90
N ALA A 421 -31.11 -17.89 1.58
CA ALA A 421 -29.98 -17.93 0.65
C ALA A 421 -29.09 -16.68 0.80
N ALA A 422 -29.69 -15.49 0.92
CA ALA A 422 -28.95 -14.25 1.12
C ALA A 422 -28.17 -14.23 2.45
N LEU A 423 -28.73 -14.78 3.53
CA LEU A 423 -28.03 -14.96 4.81
C LEU A 423 -26.89 -15.97 4.71
N VAL A 424 -27.08 -17.09 4.00
CA VAL A 424 -26.02 -18.08 3.74
C VAL A 424 -24.87 -17.44 2.97
N LEU A 425 -25.16 -16.58 1.97
CA LEU A 425 -24.12 -15.82 1.26
C LEU A 425 -23.28 -15.00 2.23
N VAL A 426 -23.91 -14.22 3.11
CA VAL A 426 -23.22 -13.36 4.08
C VAL A 426 -22.40 -14.19 5.06
N ALA A 427 -23.00 -15.21 5.67
CA ALA A 427 -22.32 -16.08 6.63
C ALA A 427 -21.08 -16.74 6.01
N CYS A 428 -21.22 -17.31 4.82
CA CYS A 428 -20.11 -17.95 4.10
C CYS A 428 -19.05 -16.94 3.61
N THR A 429 -19.42 -15.68 3.32
CA THR A 429 -18.46 -14.62 3.00
C THR A 429 -17.62 -14.21 4.22
N CYS A 430 -18.22 -14.21 5.41
CA CYS A 430 -17.52 -13.87 6.64
C CYS A 430 -16.53 -14.96 7.10
N LEU A 431 -16.74 -16.23 6.76
CA LEU A 431 -15.89 -17.35 7.24
C LEU A 431 -14.39 -17.16 6.91
N PRO A 432 -13.97 -16.82 5.68
CA PRO A 432 -12.55 -16.59 5.38
C PRO A 432 -12.02 -15.24 5.91
N ILE A 433 -12.90 -14.25 6.11
CA ILE A 433 -12.53 -12.90 6.54
C ILE A 433 -12.29 -12.84 8.06
N ALA A 434 -13.11 -13.55 8.84
CA ALA A 434 -13.10 -13.45 10.30
C ALA A 434 -11.73 -13.74 10.95
N PRO A 435 -10.94 -14.75 10.55
CA PRO A 435 -9.60 -14.97 11.13
C PRO A 435 -8.63 -13.81 10.88
N VAL A 436 -8.73 -13.16 9.72
CA VAL A 436 -7.90 -12.00 9.35
C VAL A 436 -8.29 -10.79 10.21
N THR A 437 -9.59 -10.52 10.32
CA THR A 437 -10.11 -9.44 11.18
C THR A 437 -9.74 -9.67 12.65
N TRP A 438 -9.86 -10.90 13.13
CA TRP A 438 -9.53 -11.28 14.49
C TRP A 438 -8.05 -11.07 14.79
N HIS A 439 -7.16 -11.49 13.89
CA HIS A 439 -5.72 -11.25 14.01
C HIS A 439 -5.41 -9.76 14.12
N ASN A 440 -5.94 -8.96 13.18
CA ASN A 440 -5.73 -7.51 13.19
C ASN A 440 -6.21 -6.87 14.50
N TYR A 441 -7.42 -7.23 14.96
CA TYR A 441 -7.96 -6.72 16.21
C TYR A 441 -7.10 -7.11 17.43
N ARG A 442 -6.66 -8.37 17.51
CA ARG A 442 -5.81 -8.85 18.61
C ARG A 442 -4.46 -8.14 18.66
N SER A 443 -3.91 -7.76 17.50
CA SER A 443 -2.56 -7.18 17.41
C SER A 443 -2.45 -5.73 17.90
N ASN A 444 -3.50 -4.91 17.75
CA ASN A 444 -3.44 -3.48 18.13
C ASN A 444 -4.72 -2.92 18.78
N GLY A 445 -5.72 -3.75 19.05
CA GLY A 445 -7.01 -3.35 19.64
C GLY A 445 -7.95 -2.59 18.71
N ARG A 446 -7.63 -2.40 17.42
CA ARG A 446 -8.44 -1.65 16.45
C ARG A 446 -9.13 -2.59 15.47
N PHE A 447 -10.41 -2.31 15.18
CA PHE A 447 -11.14 -3.06 14.18
C PHE A 447 -10.64 -2.74 12.77
N GLN A 448 -10.06 -3.73 12.09
CA GLN A 448 -9.56 -3.64 10.72
C GLN A 448 -9.97 -4.88 9.95
N LEU A 449 -10.92 -4.74 9.02
CA LEU A 449 -11.61 -5.87 8.40
C LEU A 449 -10.66 -6.80 7.63
N LEU A 450 -9.83 -6.26 6.74
CA LEU A 450 -8.94 -7.04 5.87
C LEU A 450 -7.47 -6.61 5.99
N ASN A 451 -7.20 -5.31 6.06
CA ASN A 451 -5.86 -4.76 6.20
C ASN A 451 -5.89 -3.37 6.86
N SER A 452 -4.71 -2.83 7.19
CA SER A 452 -4.54 -1.50 7.77
C SER A 452 -4.20 -0.40 6.76
N SER A 453 -3.97 -0.73 5.49
CA SER A 453 -3.52 0.23 4.45
C SER A 453 -4.64 0.96 3.71
N GLY A 454 -5.91 0.58 3.87
CA GLY A 454 -7.02 1.17 3.10
C GLY A 454 -7.07 2.71 3.10
N GLY A 455 -6.84 3.34 4.25
CA GLY A 455 -6.81 4.81 4.37
C GLY A 455 -5.66 5.46 3.61
N VAL A 456 -4.44 4.88 3.70
CA VAL A 456 -3.27 5.44 3.00
C VAL A 456 -3.39 5.26 1.49
N THR A 457 -3.87 4.10 1.03
CA THR A 457 -4.11 3.80 -0.39
C THR A 457 -5.13 4.76 -1.00
N PHE A 458 -6.19 5.08 -0.24
CA PHE A 458 -7.19 6.07 -0.67
C PHE A 458 -6.57 7.47 -0.80
N TYR A 459 -5.76 7.89 0.17
CA TYR A 459 -5.17 9.22 0.18
C TYR A 459 -4.06 9.43 -0.87
N LEU A 460 -3.24 8.41 -1.15
CA LEU A 460 -2.24 8.47 -2.23
C LEU A 460 -2.88 8.85 -3.57
N GLY A 461 -4.06 8.30 -3.85
CA GLY A 461 -4.79 8.60 -5.08
C GLY A 461 -5.62 9.88 -5.04
N ASN A 462 -5.86 10.51 -3.88
CA ASN A 462 -6.86 11.58 -3.76
C ASN A 462 -6.36 12.84 -3.04
N ASN A 463 -5.08 12.90 -2.65
CA ASN A 463 -4.52 14.11 -2.05
C ASN A 463 -4.48 15.28 -3.05
N ARG A 464 -4.29 16.49 -2.51
CA ARG A 464 -4.23 17.76 -3.25
C ARG A 464 -3.16 17.85 -4.35
N ASP A 465 -2.15 16.98 -4.31
CA ASP A 465 -1.08 16.91 -5.31
C ASP A 465 -1.19 15.62 -6.15
N SER A 466 -2.26 14.85 -6.00
CA SER A 466 -2.37 13.56 -6.68
C SER A 466 -2.53 13.73 -8.18
N THR A 467 -1.73 12.96 -8.92
CA THR A 467 -1.77 12.79 -10.39
C THR A 467 -2.85 11.80 -10.83
N GLY A 468 -3.50 11.12 -9.88
CA GLY A 468 -4.34 9.95 -10.10
C GLY A 468 -3.58 8.63 -10.10
N LEU A 469 -2.24 8.69 -10.06
CA LEU A 469 -1.32 7.59 -9.83
C LEU A 469 -0.96 7.59 -8.34
N GLY A 470 -0.76 6.42 -7.73
CA GLY A 470 -0.59 6.28 -6.27
C GLY A 470 0.80 6.72 -5.76
N GLU A 471 1.17 7.97 -6.00
CA GLU A 471 2.52 8.52 -5.79
C GLU A 471 2.69 9.22 -4.44
N TYR A 472 3.95 9.26 -3.97
CA TYR A 472 4.33 9.91 -2.71
C TYR A 472 4.62 11.40 -2.91
N SER A 473 3.56 12.20 -3.06
CA SER A 473 3.64 13.65 -3.23
C SER A 473 4.09 14.41 -1.97
N PRO A 474 4.47 15.70 -2.07
CA PRO A 474 4.74 16.54 -0.90
C PRO A 474 3.56 16.58 0.09
N ALA A 475 2.31 16.72 -0.39
CA ALA A 475 1.13 16.61 0.45
C ALA A 475 0.98 15.26 1.16
N TYR A 476 1.38 14.16 0.50
CA TYR A 476 1.46 12.85 1.13
C TYR A 476 2.41 12.87 2.32
N TRP A 477 3.66 13.30 2.14
CA TRP A 477 4.67 13.28 3.20
C TRP A 477 4.31 14.19 4.37
N ALA A 478 3.71 15.34 4.09
CA ALA A 478 3.19 16.22 5.12
C ALA A 478 2.08 15.54 5.94
N THR A 479 1.13 14.90 5.26
CA THR A 479 0.02 14.20 5.92
C THR A 479 0.47 12.96 6.66
N HIS A 480 1.41 12.20 6.09
CA HIS A 480 2.00 11.03 6.72
C HIS A 480 2.59 11.39 8.07
N TYR A 481 3.32 12.51 8.14
CA TYR A 481 3.84 13.03 9.40
C TYR A 481 2.72 13.32 10.42
N PHE A 482 1.63 14.00 10.02
CA PHE A 482 0.52 14.30 10.92
C PHE A 482 -0.25 13.04 11.37
N VAL A 483 -0.40 12.05 10.49
CA VAL A 483 -1.04 10.76 10.82
C VAL A 483 -0.17 9.98 11.79
N SER A 484 1.14 9.90 11.54
CA SER A 484 2.10 9.22 12.43
C SER A 484 2.17 9.89 13.81
N GLY A 485 2.01 11.21 13.87
CA GLY A 485 1.89 11.98 15.12
C GLY A 485 0.51 11.94 15.78
N GLY A 486 -0.45 11.16 15.26
CA GLY A 486 -1.80 11.03 15.84
C GLY A 486 -2.71 12.25 15.69
N LYS A 487 -2.32 13.25 14.88
CA LYS A 487 -3.06 14.52 14.69
C LYS A 487 -4.22 14.40 13.71
N THR A 488 -4.18 13.42 12.81
CA THR A 488 -5.25 13.18 11.84
C THR A 488 -5.26 11.74 11.34
N THR A 489 -6.18 11.43 10.43
CA THR A 489 -6.17 10.19 9.64
C THR A 489 -6.13 10.52 8.16
N TYR A 490 -5.63 9.59 7.34
CA TYR A 490 -5.62 9.76 5.88
C TYR A 490 -7.01 10.04 5.30
N ALA A 491 -8.05 9.36 5.81
CA ALA A 491 -9.42 9.57 5.37
C ALA A 491 -9.93 10.98 5.74
N ALA A 492 -9.66 11.43 6.97
CA ALA A 492 -10.05 12.77 7.40
C ALA A 492 -9.31 13.88 6.63
N GLN A 493 -8.03 13.67 6.29
CA GLN A 493 -7.28 14.59 5.44
C GLN A 493 -7.84 14.60 4.00
N ALA A 494 -8.10 13.43 3.41
CA ALA A 494 -8.70 13.33 2.07
C ALA A 494 -10.01 14.12 1.98
N TRP A 495 -10.87 14.00 2.99
CA TRP A 495 -12.15 14.72 3.04
C TRP A 495 -12.00 16.23 3.23
N ARG A 496 -11.04 16.68 4.05
CA ARG A 496 -10.76 18.11 4.17
C ARG A 496 -10.30 18.72 2.86
N GLU A 497 -9.45 18.01 2.11
CA GLU A 497 -8.94 18.48 0.82
C GLU A 497 -10.01 18.45 -0.27
N LEU A 498 -10.82 17.40 -0.31
CA LEU A 498 -12.00 17.32 -1.18
C LEU A 498 -12.96 18.50 -0.93
N ALA A 499 -13.26 18.77 0.34
CA ALA A 499 -14.17 19.86 0.71
C ALA A 499 -13.60 21.24 0.39
N ALA A 500 -12.28 21.39 0.44
CA ALA A 500 -11.60 22.64 0.10
C ALA A 500 -11.58 22.93 -1.41
N ASP A 501 -11.52 21.90 -2.26
CA ASP A 501 -11.50 22.06 -3.73
C ASP A 501 -12.25 20.92 -4.45
N PRO A 502 -13.60 20.95 -4.44
CA PRO A 502 -14.42 19.90 -5.06
C PRO A 502 -14.29 19.89 -6.59
N ARG A 503 -13.98 21.04 -7.21
CA ARG A 503 -13.76 21.15 -8.66
C ARG A 503 -12.54 20.34 -9.06
N ARG A 504 -11.40 20.55 -8.38
CA ARG A 504 -10.18 19.79 -8.63
C ARG A 504 -10.40 18.30 -8.43
N TRP A 505 -11.14 17.89 -7.40
CA TRP A 505 -11.46 16.48 -7.21
C TRP A 505 -12.30 15.90 -8.35
N GLY A 506 -13.29 16.64 -8.85
CA GLY A 506 -14.06 16.25 -10.04
C GLY A 506 -13.18 16.08 -11.28
N GLN A 507 -12.26 17.00 -11.52
CA GLN A 507 -11.25 16.93 -12.59
C GLN A 507 -10.35 15.71 -12.43
N LEU A 508 -9.92 15.42 -11.20
CA LEU A 508 -9.12 14.24 -10.89
C LEU A 508 -9.89 12.94 -11.19
N MET A 509 -11.19 12.88 -10.89
CA MET A 509 -12.03 11.73 -11.26
C MET A 509 -12.15 11.57 -12.79
N VAL A 510 -12.30 12.67 -13.54
CA VAL A 510 -12.29 12.64 -15.02
C VAL A 510 -10.94 12.13 -15.52
N ARG A 511 -9.83 12.67 -15.00
CA ARG A 511 -8.48 12.22 -15.34
C ARG A 511 -8.29 10.73 -15.07
N LYS A 512 -8.64 10.24 -13.88
CA LYS A 512 -8.52 8.83 -13.52
C LYS A 512 -9.39 7.93 -14.40
N THR A 513 -10.60 8.38 -14.74
CA THR A 513 -11.49 7.65 -15.67
C THR A 513 -10.83 7.52 -17.05
N ALA A 514 -10.24 8.61 -17.54
CA ALA A 514 -9.52 8.62 -18.81
C ALA A 514 -8.25 7.74 -18.75
N LEU A 515 -7.45 7.85 -17.69
CA LEU A 515 -6.31 6.96 -17.45
C LEU A 515 -6.74 5.48 -17.39
N PHE A 516 -7.90 5.17 -16.81
CA PHE A 516 -8.40 3.80 -16.70
C PHE A 516 -8.87 3.22 -18.03
N LEU A 517 -9.52 4.04 -18.86
CA LEU A 517 -10.06 3.62 -20.16
C LEU A 517 -9.02 3.65 -21.28
N GLY A 518 -7.93 4.40 -21.12
CA GLY A 518 -6.87 4.52 -22.12
C GLY A 518 -5.97 3.29 -22.26
N ASP A 519 -5.30 3.18 -23.41
CA ASP A 519 -4.38 2.08 -23.77
C ASP A 519 -3.03 2.12 -23.04
N ALA A 520 -2.73 3.23 -22.34
CA ALA A 520 -1.45 3.39 -21.66
C ALA A 520 -1.30 2.35 -20.54
N GLU A 521 -0.17 1.62 -20.57
CA GLU A 521 0.19 0.70 -19.50
C GLU A 521 1.02 1.38 -18.41
N LEU A 522 0.32 1.84 -17.37
CA LEU A 522 0.88 2.58 -16.25
C LEU A 522 1.58 1.61 -15.27
N PRO A 523 2.92 1.70 -15.13
CA PRO A 523 3.69 0.73 -14.36
C PRO A 523 3.49 0.91 -12.86
N ASN A 524 3.60 -0.20 -12.12
CA ASN A 524 3.65 -0.21 -10.67
C ASN A 524 4.24 -1.54 -10.19
N ASN A 525 5.34 -1.49 -9.43
CA ASN A 525 6.28 -2.59 -9.16
C ASN A 525 6.97 -3.18 -10.40
N VAL A 526 6.27 -3.27 -11.52
CA VAL A 526 6.74 -3.81 -12.80
C VAL A 526 6.22 -2.98 -13.98
N ASP A 527 6.96 -3.00 -15.09
CA ASP A 527 6.67 -2.30 -16.34
C ASP A 527 6.43 -3.29 -17.48
N PHE A 528 5.22 -3.31 -18.05
CA PHE A 528 4.84 -4.24 -19.11
C PHE A 528 5.68 -4.10 -20.38
N TYR A 529 6.11 -2.89 -20.73
CA TYR A 529 6.88 -2.68 -21.95
C TYR A 529 8.34 -3.08 -21.73
N LYS A 530 8.95 -2.68 -20.60
CA LYS A 530 10.36 -2.99 -20.30
C LYS A 530 10.58 -4.44 -19.89
N GLU A 531 9.70 -5.01 -19.07
CA GLU A 531 9.86 -6.35 -18.48
C GLU A 531 9.00 -7.40 -19.18
N GLY A 532 8.18 -7.01 -20.16
CA GLY A 532 7.35 -7.93 -20.95
C GLY A 532 7.71 -7.89 -22.43
N VAL A 533 7.30 -6.83 -23.13
CA VAL A 533 7.44 -6.69 -24.58
C VAL A 533 8.90 -6.66 -25.03
N ALA A 534 9.77 -5.94 -24.31
CA ALA A 534 11.18 -5.80 -24.69
C ALA A 534 11.97 -7.12 -24.56
N ILE A 535 11.54 -8.03 -23.68
CA ILE A 535 12.26 -9.29 -23.40
C ILE A 535 11.64 -10.51 -24.08
N SER A 536 10.38 -10.45 -24.51
CA SER A 536 9.67 -11.60 -25.09
C SER A 536 9.05 -11.30 -26.44
N ARG A 537 9.46 -12.08 -27.44
CA ARG A 537 8.88 -12.02 -28.80
C ARG A 537 7.40 -12.38 -28.82
N VAL A 538 6.97 -13.28 -27.93
CA VAL A 538 5.57 -13.68 -27.81
C VAL A 538 4.71 -12.47 -27.43
N LEU A 539 5.13 -11.70 -26.42
CA LEU A 539 4.39 -10.51 -25.99
C LEU A 539 4.51 -9.35 -27.00
N ALA A 540 5.63 -9.25 -27.70
CA ALA A 540 5.84 -8.23 -28.73
C ALA A 540 4.92 -8.43 -29.96
N TRP A 541 4.76 -9.67 -30.43
CA TRP A 541 4.00 -9.98 -31.65
C TRP A 541 2.49 -10.06 -31.45
N LEU A 542 2.02 -10.32 -30.23
CA LEU A 542 0.59 -10.35 -29.94
C LEU A 542 -0.01 -8.93 -29.98
N PRO A 543 -0.96 -8.62 -30.89
CA PRO A 543 -1.43 -7.26 -31.13
C PRO A 543 -2.51 -6.79 -30.14
N LEU A 544 -3.03 -7.69 -29.31
CA LEU A 544 -4.16 -7.42 -28.42
C LEU A 544 -3.72 -6.68 -27.15
N ARG A 545 -3.40 -5.39 -27.29
CA ARG A 545 -3.16 -4.48 -26.14
C ARG A 545 -4.47 -4.17 -25.40
N PHE A 546 -4.36 -3.57 -24.21
CA PHE A 546 -5.52 -3.29 -23.36
C PHE A 546 -6.57 -2.44 -24.07
N GLY A 547 -6.17 -1.37 -24.76
CA GLY A 547 -7.05 -0.45 -25.46
C GLY A 547 -7.82 -1.12 -26.59
N ALA A 548 -7.18 -2.03 -27.34
CA ALA A 548 -7.87 -2.84 -28.35
C ALA A 548 -8.94 -3.75 -27.73
N LEU A 549 -8.61 -4.42 -26.63
CA LEU A 549 -9.55 -5.28 -25.91
C LEU A 549 -10.68 -4.46 -25.26
N MET A 550 -10.37 -3.28 -24.71
CA MET A 550 -11.33 -2.34 -24.14
C MET A 550 -12.29 -1.81 -25.21
N ALA A 551 -11.78 -1.40 -26.37
CA ALA A 551 -12.60 -0.94 -27.50
C ALA A 551 -13.58 -2.03 -27.96
N LEU A 552 -13.11 -3.27 -28.10
CA LEU A 552 -13.98 -4.41 -28.38
C LEU A 552 -15.03 -4.61 -27.29
N ALA A 553 -14.64 -4.55 -26.01
CA ALA A 553 -15.56 -4.73 -24.89
C ALA A 553 -16.63 -3.65 -24.81
N LEU A 554 -16.28 -2.37 -25.04
CA LEU A 554 -17.22 -1.25 -25.09
C LEU A 554 -18.19 -1.38 -26.26
N ALA A 555 -17.69 -1.75 -27.45
CA ALA A 555 -18.54 -2.04 -28.62
C ALA A 555 -19.50 -3.21 -28.32
N GLY A 556 -19.02 -4.26 -27.66
CA GLY A 556 -19.84 -5.39 -27.24
C GLY A 556 -20.90 -5.03 -26.22
N ALA A 557 -20.56 -4.22 -25.21
CA ALA A 557 -21.51 -3.71 -24.24
C ALA A 557 -22.59 -2.84 -24.91
N GLY A 558 -22.20 -1.96 -25.84
CA GLY A 558 -23.12 -1.17 -26.65
C GLY A 558 -24.08 -2.05 -27.45
N LEU A 559 -23.58 -3.00 -28.24
CA LEU A 559 -24.43 -3.91 -29.03
C LEU A 559 -25.33 -4.78 -28.15
N ALA A 560 -24.91 -5.13 -26.93
CA ALA A 560 -25.67 -5.95 -26.01
C ALA A 560 -26.88 -5.21 -25.42
N LEU A 561 -26.79 -3.89 -25.26
CA LEU A 561 -27.87 -3.03 -24.74
C LEU A 561 -28.98 -2.76 -25.77
N TRP A 562 -28.66 -2.83 -27.07
CA TRP A 562 -29.58 -2.43 -28.15
C TRP A 562 -30.48 -3.57 -28.66
N ARG A 563 -30.39 -4.79 -28.11
CA ARG A 563 -31.22 -5.92 -28.53
C ARG A 563 -32.49 -6.07 -27.69
N ALA A 564 -33.63 -5.72 -28.29
CA ALA A 564 -34.96 -6.05 -27.78
C ALA A 564 -35.35 -7.51 -28.11
N GLY A 565 -36.08 -8.17 -27.20
CA GLY A 565 -36.69 -9.50 -27.45
C GLY A 565 -35.93 -10.73 -26.94
N GLU A 566 -34.92 -10.56 -26.09
CA GLU A 566 -34.17 -11.69 -25.52
C GLU A 566 -34.80 -12.31 -24.26
N THR A 567 -34.39 -13.54 -23.92
CA THR A 567 -34.88 -14.21 -22.71
C THR A 567 -34.42 -13.49 -21.43
N ARG A 568 -35.25 -13.56 -20.38
CA ARG A 568 -34.94 -12.96 -19.06
C ARG A 568 -33.60 -13.44 -18.48
N ASP A 569 -33.20 -14.68 -18.75
CA ASP A 569 -31.94 -15.23 -18.26
C ASP A 569 -30.72 -14.59 -18.94
N LEU A 570 -30.79 -14.32 -20.26
CA LEU A 570 -29.74 -13.62 -21.00
C LEU A 570 -29.57 -12.19 -20.48
N GLN A 571 -30.68 -11.46 -20.32
CA GLN A 571 -30.68 -10.10 -19.77
C GLN A 571 -30.07 -10.06 -18.35
N ARG A 572 -30.45 -11.00 -17.48
CA ARG A 572 -29.88 -11.11 -16.13
C ARG A 572 -28.37 -11.36 -16.16
N ASN A 573 -27.90 -12.28 -17.00
CA ASN A 573 -26.46 -12.59 -17.08
C ASN A 573 -25.66 -11.38 -17.60
N ARG A 574 -26.18 -10.64 -18.58
CA ARG A 574 -25.55 -9.41 -19.08
C ARG A 574 -25.56 -8.29 -18.04
N LEU A 575 -26.63 -8.16 -17.25
CA LEU A 575 -26.68 -7.22 -16.13
C LEU A 575 -25.62 -7.56 -15.06
N ILE A 576 -25.45 -8.84 -14.73
CA ILE A 576 -24.37 -9.28 -13.83
C ILE A 576 -23.00 -8.86 -14.36
N LEU A 577 -22.73 -9.09 -15.64
CA LEU A 577 -21.48 -8.68 -16.29
C LEU A 577 -21.28 -7.16 -16.21
N LEU A 578 -22.32 -6.37 -16.45
CA LEU A 578 -22.29 -4.91 -16.35
C LEU A 578 -22.02 -4.45 -14.92
N VAL A 579 -22.75 -4.97 -13.93
CA VAL A 579 -22.57 -4.62 -12.51
C VAL A 579 -21.17 -4.99 -12.04
N TYR A 580 -20.66 -6.17 -12.41
CA TYR A 580 -19.28 -6.55 -12.12
C TYR A 580 -18.28 -5.58 -12.75
N GLY A 581 -18.47 -5.25 -14.04
CA GLY A 581 -17.62 -4.32 -14.77
C GLY A 581 -17.55 -2.94 -14.13
N LEU A 582 -18.72 -2.34 -13.89
CA LEU A 582 -18.85 -1.01 -13.30
C LEU A 582 -18.31 -0.94 -11.88
N THR A 583 -18.57 -1.95 -11.05
CA THR A 583 -18.08 -1.95 -9.66
C THR A 583 -16.56 -2.09 -9.60
N GLN A 584 -15.95 -2.97 -10.40
CA GLN A 584 -14.49 -3.08 -10.42
C GLN A 584 -13.83 -1.81 -10.99
N ALA A 585 -14.40 -1.21 -12.04
CA ALA A 585 -13.91 0.06 -12.58
C ALA A 585 -14.03 1.20 -11.55
N ALA A 586 -15.19 1.34 -10.90
CA ALA A 586 -15.43 2.38 -9.92
C ALA A 586 -14.45 2.32 -8.74
N VAL A 587 -14.12 1.13 -8.24
CA VAL A 587 -13.15 0.99 -7.15
C VAL A 587 -11.74 1.43 -7.57
N VAL A 588 -11.29 1.05 -8.77
CA VAL A 588 -9.96 1.47 -9.27
C VAL A 588 -9.91 2.99 -9.46
N ILE A 589 -10.94 3.58 -10.07
CA ILE A 589 -11.03 5.02 -10.32
C ILE A 589 -11.12 5.81 -9.00
N ALA A 590 -11.86 5.32 -8.00
CA ALA A 590 -11.98 5.98 -6.71
C ALA A 590 -10.65 6.03 -5.93
N PHE A 591 -9.75 5.06 -6.13
CA PHE A 591 -8.45 5.00 -5.47
C PHE A 591 -7.37 5.59 -6.37
N HIS A 592 -6.59 4.77 -7.08
CA HIS A 592 -5.58 5.22 -8.03
C HIS A 592 -5.40 4.19 -9.15
N VAL A 593 -4.96 4.65 -10.31
CA VAL A 593 -5.04 3.88 -11.57
C VAL A 593 -3.66 3.37 -11.96
N PHE A 594 -3.43 2.07 -11.76
CA PHE A 594 -2.31 1.33 -12.33
C PHE A 594 -2.83 0.20 -13.22
N SER A 595 -2.06 -0.17 -14.25
CA SER A 595 -2.47 -1.21 -15.22
C SER A 595 -2.85 -2.53 -14.55
N ARG A 596 -2.03 -2.96 -13.59
CA ARG A 596 -2.23 -4.23 -12.87
C ARG A 596 -3.56 -4.30 -12.12
N PHE A 597 -4.13 -3.16 -11.73
CA PHE A 597 -5.42 -3.11 -11.03
C PHE A 597 -6.63 -3.32 -11.94
N ARG A 598 -6.42 -3.34 -13.27
CA ARG A 598 -7.46 -3.70 -14.24
C ARG A 598 -7.60 -5.22 -14.40
N ALA A 599 -6.70 -6.03 -13.82
CA ALA A 599 -6.68 -7.48 -13.95
C ALA A 599 -8.00 -8.21 -13.66
N PRO A 600 -8.78 -7.84 -12.62
CA PRO A 600 -10.11 -8.44 -12.40
C PRO A 600 -11.05 -8.34 -13.60
N LEU A 601 -10.89 -7.31 -14.45
CA LEU A 601 -11.75 -7.07 -15.61
C LEU A 601 -11.34 -7.83 -16.85
N TYR A 602 -10.11 -8.34 -16.96
CA TYR A 602 -9.64 -8.97 -18.20
C TYR A 602 -10.55 -10.11 -18.70
N PRO A 603 -11.08 -11.02 -17.85
CA PRO A 603 -12.05 -12.02 -18.29
C PRO A 603 -13.33 -11.39 -18.86
N LEU A 604 -13.88 -10.36 -18.20
CA LEU A 604 -15.06 -9.64 -18.67
C LEU A 604 -14.79 -8.97 -20.02
N LEU A 605 -13.63 -8.32 -20.19
CA LEU A 605 -13.28 -7.65 -21.43
C LEU A 605 -13.14 -8.64 -22.59
N ALA A 606 -12.57 -9.84 -22.36
CA ALA A 606 -12.54 -10.91 -23.34
C ALA A 606 -13.95 -11.41 -23.71
N ILE A 607 -14.83 -11.57 -22.73
CA ILE A 607 -16.22 -12.00 -22.93
C ILE A 607 -17.02 -10.96 -23.73
N ALA A 608 -17.00 -9.70 -23.30
CA ALA A 608 -17.72 -8.61 -23.96
C ALA A 608 -17.11 -8.31 -25.34
N GLY A 609 -15.80 -8.31 -25.46
CA GLY A 609 -15.07 -8.03 -26.69
C GLY A 609 -15.21 -9.10 -27.77
N ALA A 610 -15.50 -10.34 -27.40
CA ALA A 610 -15.82 -11.40 -28.35
C ALA A 610 -17.20 -11.22 -29.02
N TYR A 611 -18.13 -10.49 -28.39
CA TYR A 611 -19.49 -10.33 -28.89
C TYR A 611 -19.61 -9.56 -30.22
N PRO A 612 -18.97 -8.39 -30.42
CA PRO A 612 -19.01 -7.70 -31.71
C PRO A 612 -18.36 -8.56 -32.81
N LEU A 613 -17.25 -9.23 -32.51
CA LEU A 613 -16.56 -10.13 -33.46
C LEU A 613 -17.47 -11.28 -33.90
N ALA A 614 -18.15 -11.94 -32.96
CA ALA A 614 -19.10 -12.99 -33.27
C ALA A 614 -20.26 -12.49 -34.14
N ASN A 615 -20.79 -11.30 -33.86
CA ASN A 615 -21.85 -10.71 -34.66
C ASN A 615 -21.39 -10.37 -36.09
N ILE A 616 -20.17 -9.84 -36.24
CA ILE A 616 -19.58 -9.56 -37.55
C ILE A 616 -19.42 -10.86 -38.34
N VAL A 617 -18.84 -11.91 -37.74
CA VAL A 617 -18.66 -13.22 -38.40
C VAL A 617 -20.01 -13.80 -38.83
N LEU A 618 -21.01 -13.81 -37.95
CA LEU A 618 -22.35 -14.29 -38.29
C LEU A 618 -23.02 -13.45 -39.38
N ALA A 619 -22.83 -12.12 -39.37
CA ALA A 619 -23.36 -11.23 -40.39
C ALA A 619 -22.69 -11.45 -41.75
N VAL A 620 -21.37 -11.68 -41.80
CA VAL A 620 -20.64 -12.04 -43.03
C VAL A 620 -21.15 -13.36 -43.57
N LEU A 621 -21.22 -14.40 -42.73
CA LEU A 621 -21.72 -15.72 -43.13
C LEU A 621 -23.17 -15.69 -43.62
N ALA A 622 -23.99 -14.81 -43.06
CA ALA A 622 -25.38 -14.59 -43.46
C ALA A 622 -25.55 -13.54 -44.58
N GLN A 623 -24.45 -13.00 -45.14
CA GLN A 623 -24.44 -11.94 -46.15
C GLN A 623 -25.24 -10.67 -45.76
N ARG A 624 -25.31 -10.36 -44.46
CA ARG A 624 -26.00 -9.20 -43.89
C ARG A 624 -25.04 -8.02 -43.72
N TRP A 625 -24.69 -7.37 -44.83
CA TRP A 625 -23.71 -6.28 -44.86
C TRP A 625 -24.02 -5.11 -43.92
N ARG A 626 -25.30 -4.77 -43.71
CA ARG A 626 -25.70 -3.77 -42.70
C ARG A 626 -25.22 -4.15 -41.30
N GLY A 627 -25.34 -5.43 -40.92
CA GLY A 627 -24.87 -5.94 -39.64
C GLY A 627 -23.35 -5.89 -39.50
N VAL A 628 -22.63 -6.16 -40.59
CA VAL A 628 -21.17 -6.02 -40.67
C VAL A 628 -20.77 -4.55 -40.45
N LEU A 629 -21.38 -3.63 -41.19
CA LEU A 629 -21.11 -2.19 -41.07
C LEU A 629 -21.40 -1.68 -39.66
N THR A 630 -22.52 -2.05 -39.05
CA THR A 630 -22.84 -1.64 -37.66
C THR A 630 -21.83 -2.19 -36.66
N GLY A 631 -21.39 -3.44 -36.82
CA GLY A 631 -20.41 -4.04 -35.93
C GLY A 631 -19.04 -3.38 -36.05
N VAL A 632 -18.56 -3.17 -37.29
CA VAL A 632 -17.29 -2.50 -37.57
C VAL A 632 -17.32 -1.04 -37.11
N ALA A 633 -18.38 -0.30 -37.42
CA ALA A 633 -18.54 1.08 -36.98
C ALA A 633 -18.55 1.20 -35.44
N GLY A 634 -19.21 0.28 -34.75
CA GLY A 634 -19.20 0.23 -33.28
C GLY A 634 -17.80 0.02 -32.71
N VAL A 635 -17.01 -0.88 -33.30
CA VAL A 635 -15.61 -1.12 -32.89
C VAL A 635 -14.73 0.09 -33.19
N LEU A 636 -14.87 0.72 -34.36
CA LEU A 636 -14.10 1.92 -34.72
C LEU A 636 -14.45 3.12 -33.83
N ALA A 637 -15.73 3.34 -33.54
CA ALA A 637 -16.17 4.40 -32.64
C ALA A 637 -15.66 4.19 -31.20
N ALA A 638 -15.74 2.96 -30.70
CA ALA A 638 -15.18 2.61 -29.39
C ALA A 638 -13.65 2.74 -29.38
N GLY A 639 -12.97 2.39 -30.48
CA GLY A 639 -11.53 2.56 -30.65
C GLY A 639 -11.11 4.02 -30.65
N ALA A 640 -11.83 4.88 -31.37
CA ALA A 640 -11.61 6.33 -31.36
C ALA A 640 -11.83 6.92 -29.96
N PHE A 641 -12.89 6.49 -29.27
CA PHE A 641 -13.16 6.89 -27.89
C PHE A 641 -11.99 6.53 -26.95
N VAL A 642 -11.54 5.26 -26.97
CA VAL A 642 -10.39 4.80 -26.17
C VAL A 642 -9.11 5.56 -26.54
N GLY A 643 -8.88 5.79 -27.84
CA GLY A 643 -7.70 6.50 -28.35
C GLY A 643 -7.62 7.97 -27.94
N VAL A 644 -8.75 8.61 -27.64
CA VAL A 644 -8.80 10.00 -27.15
C VAL A 644 -8.56 10.10 -25.64
N MET A 645 -8.74 9.01 -24.89
CA MET A 645 -8.60 9.03 -23.42
C MET A 645 -7.24 9.55 -22.90
N PRO A 646 -6.07 9.22 -23.51
CA PRO A 646 -4.81 9.82 -23.08
C PRO A 646 -4.78 11.35 -23.19
N VAL A 647 -5.41 11.92 -24.22
CA VAL A 647 -5.53 13.37 -24.41
C VAL A 647 -6.43 13.97 -23.33
N VAL A 648 -7.56 13.33 -23.04
CA VAL A 648 -8.45 13.75 -21.94
C VAL A 648 -7.73 13.71 -20.61
N ALA A 649 -6.98 12.64 -20.32
CA ALA A 649 -6.21 12.54 -19.08
C ALA A 649 -5.20 13.69 -18.94
N ALA A 650 -4.47 14.02 -20.02
CA ALA A 650 -3.48 15.09 -20.02
C ALA A 650 -4.06 16.49 -19.77
N HIS A 651 -5.31 16.76 -20.19
CA HIS A 651 -5.93 18.08 -20.13
C HIS A 651 -7.09 18.19 -19.12
N ALA A 652 -7.38 17.14 -18.35
CA ALA A 652 -8.50 17.12 -17.42
C ALA A 652 -8.31 18.04 -16.20
N MET A 653 -7.06 18.33 -15.83
CA MET A 653 -6.72 19.16 -14.67
C MET A 653 -6.34 20.56 -15.13
N ASP A 654 -6.84 21.59 -14.43
CA ASP A 654 -6.40 22.96 -14.71
C ASP A 654 -4.98 23.17 -14.21
N ALA A 655 -4.21 23.99 -14.94
CA ALA A 655 -2.96 24.54 -14.44
C ALA A 655 -3.22 25.33 -13.14
N PRO A 656 -2.23 25.45 -12.23
CA PRO A 656 -2.36 26.18 -10.97
C PRO A 656 -2.35 27.70 -11.17
N VAL A 657 -3.05 28.21 -12.17
CA VAL A 657 -3.20 29.63 -12.49
C VAL A 657 -4.46 30.16 -11.80
N VAL A 658 -4.35 31.32 -11.16
CA VAL A 658 -5.47 32.04 -10.54
C VAL A 658 -5.74 33.32 -11.30
N SER A 659 -7.02 33.73 -11.41
CA SER A 659 -7.38 34.95 -12.12
C SER A 659 -7.04 36.24 -11.35
N ALA A 660 -6.91 36.13 -10.03
CA ALA A 660 -6.53 37.21 -9.12
C ALA A 660 -5.94 36.60 -7.84
N LEU A 661 -5.18 37.39 -7.08
CA LEU A 661 -4.74 36.98 -5.74
C LEU A 661 -5.96 36.69 -4.86
N PRO A 662 -6.01 35.55 -4.16
CA PRO A 662 -7.08 35.25 -3.22
C PRO A 662 -7.17 36.31 -2.12
N VAL A 663 -8.39 36.53 -1.60
CA VAL A 663 -8.65 37.51 -0.52
C VAL A 663 -7.85 37.20 0.75
N THR A 664 -7.45 35.93 0.94
CA THR A 664 -6.61 35.49 2.06
C THR A 664 -5.14 35.84 1.87
N ALA A 665 -4.68 36.02 0.63
CA ALA A 665 -3.27 36.24 0.31
C ALA A 665 -2.83 37.66 0.68
N LEU A 666 -1.60 37.77 1.18
CA LEU A 666 -0.91 39.03 1.43
C LEU A 666 -0.20 39.44 0.13
N ALA A 667 -0.60 40.57 -0.44
CA ALA A 667 0.03 41.13 -1.62
C ALA A 667 1.41 41.71 -1.27
N LEU A 668 2.39 41.44 -2.12
CA LEU A 668 3.79 41.84 -1.91
C LEU A 668 4.36 42.57 -3.14
N ASN A 669 4.09 42.08 -4.35
CA ASN A 669 4.51 42.65 -5.64
C ASN A 669 6.00 43.03 -5.70
N ILE A 670 6.89 42.14 -5.24
CA ILE A 670 8.33 42.36 -5.32
C ILE A 670 8.84 41.90 -6.69
N PRO A 671 9.38 42.81 -7.53
CA PRO A 671 10.00 42.44 -8.78
C PRO A 671 11.37 41.78 -8.52
N LEU A 672 11.67 40.74 -9.29
CA LEU A 672 12.92 40.01 -9.33
C LEU A 672 13.51 40.14 -10.75
N GLU A 673 14.72 39.63 -10.97
CA GLU A 673 15.32 39.61 -12.30
C GLU A 673 14.53 38.73 -13.28
N GLN A 674 14.79 38.92 -14.57
CA GLN A 674 14.15 38.19 -15.67
C GLN A 674 12.63 38.34 -15.75
N GLY A 675 12.09 39.44 -15.23
CA GLY A 675 10.65 39.76 -15.37
C GLY A 675 9.75 39.00 -14.40
N ILE A 676 10.34 38.23 -13.48
CA ILE A 676 9.61 37.47 -12.47
C ILE A 676 9.19 38.41 -11.34
N THR A 677 7.98 38.29 -10.85
CA THR A 677 7.48 39.06 -9.69
C THR A 677 6.82 38.12 -8.69
N LEU A 678 7.18 38.25 -7.41
CA LEU A 678 6.43 37.64 -6.32
C LEU A 678 5.22 38.50 -6.00
N ALA A 679 4.07 38.15 -6.56
CA ALA A 679 2.82 38.89 -6.43
C ALA A 679 2.28 38.87 -5.00
N GLY A 680 2.38 37.73 -4.31
CA GLY A 680 1.94 37.59 -2.93
C GLY A 680 2.14 36.19 -2.35
N TYR A 681 1.65 35.96 -1.15
CA TYR A 681 1.73 34.66 -0.46
C TYR A 681 0.56 34.46 0.51
N GLU A 682 0.23 33.21 0.84
CA GLU A 682 -0.74 32.93 1.91
C GLU A 682 -0.14 33.20 3.30
N PRO A 683 -0.92 33.67 4.29
CA PRO A 683 -0.45 33.91 5.64
C PRO A 683 0.26 32.70 6.26
N LEU A 684 1.38 32.97 6.93
CA LEU A 684 2.20 31.95 7.58
C LEU A 684 1.50 31.40 8.82
N ALA A 685 1.07 30.14 8.75
CA ALA A 685 0.41 29.47 9.88
C ALA A 685 1.44 28.97 10.91
N ALA A 686 1.16 29.19 12.20
CA ALA A 686 2.01 28.68 13.26
C ALA A 686 1.97 27.14 13.35
N GLY A 687 3.13 26.51 13.62
CA GLY A 687 3.22 25.06 13.85
C GLY A 687 4.31 24.68 14.84
N ALA A 688 4.39 23.39 15.17
CA ALA A 688 5.36 22.88 16.15
C ALA A 688 6.73 22.55 15.51
N PRO A 689 7.81 22.45 16.31
CA PRO A 689 9.11 22.00 15.82
C PRO A 689 9.03 20.69 15.03
N GLY A 690 9.70 20.62 13.87
CA GLY A 690 9.68 19.44 13.00
C GLY A 690 8.42 19.27 12.14
N GLU A 691 7.37 20.06 12.37
CA GLU A 691 6.16 20.00 11.56
C GLU A 691 6.41 20.51 10.13
N PRO A 692 5.87 19.84 9.10
CA PRO A 692 5.90 20.34 7.74
C PRO A 692 5.04 21.59 7.59
N GLN A 693 5.67 22.70 7.23
CA GLN A 693 5.04 23.99 6.98
C GLN A 693 4.81 24.16 5.48
N ARG A 694 3.57 24.37 5.08
CA ARG A 694 3.20 24.62 3.68
C ARG A 694 3.26 26.12 3.41
N ILE A 695 4.15 26.52 2.50
CA ILE A 695 4.31 27.90 2.06
C ILE A 695 3.69 28.01 0.66
N THR A 696 2.67 28.85 0.50
CA THR A 696 1.98 29.07 -0.78
C THR A 696 2.33 30.45 -1.30
N LEU A 697 2.92 30.51 -2.49
CA LEU A 697 3.42 31.69 -3.16
C LEU A 697 2.63 31.94 -4.44
N TYR A 698 2.48 33.20 -4.82
CA TYR A 698 1.82 33.62 -6.05
C TYR A 698 2.82 34.41 -6.89
N TRP A 699 3.09 33.92 -8.09
CA TRP A 699 4.07 34.48 -9.01
C TRP A 699 3.40 35.09 -10.21
N THR A 700 3.98 36.12 -10.79
CA THR A 700 3.63 36.61 -12.12
C THR A 700 4.89 36.91 -12.91
N THR A 701 4.76 37.00 -14.24
CA THR A 701 5.85 37.36 -15.14
C THR A 701 5.36 38.35 -16.17
N ASP A 702 6.18 39.33 -16.53
CA ASP A 702 5.88 40.30 -17.60
C ASP A 702 6.35 39.81 -18.99
N GLN A 703 7.18 38.76 -19.01
CA GLN A 703 7.74 38.19 -20.22
C GLN A 703 7.75 36.66 -20.19
N ARG A 704 8.01 36.05 -21.36
CA ARG A 704 8.18 34.60 -21.46
C ARG A 704 9.54 34.19 -20.92
N LEU A 705 9.55 33.22 -20.00
CA LEU A 705 10.76 32.65 -19.44
C LEU A 705 11.28 31.53 -20.34
N LEU A 706 12.58 31.53 -20.64
CA LEU A 706 13.21 30.51 -21.51
C LEU A 706 13.79 29.33 -20.74
N THR A 707 13.97 29.49 -19.43
CA THR A 707 14.57 28.49 -18.54
C THR A 707 13.67 28.28 -17.33
N ASP A 708 13.70 27.07 -16.77
CA ASP A 708 13.03 26.76 -15.51
C ASP A 708 13.87 27.19 -14.32
N TYR A 709 13.37 28.18 -13.57
CA TYR A 709 14.01 28.69 -12.36
C TYR A 709 13.59 27.89 -11.13
N PHE A 710 14.39 28.01 -10.07
CA PHE A 710 14.15 27.36 -8.79
C PHE A 710 13.83 28.39 -7.72
N VAL A 711 12.92 28.02 -6.82
CA VAL A 711 12.60 28.76 -5.61
C VAL A 711 13.22 28.04 -4.41
N SER A 712 13.85 28.81 -3.52
CA SER A 712 14.33 28.38 -2.22
C SER A 712 13.53 29.09 -1.14
N VAL A 713 12.93 28.36 -0.20
CA VAL A 713 12.38 28.95 1.03
C VAL A 713 13.27 28.59 2.19
N GLN A 714 13.79 29.61 2.85
CA GLN A 714 14.75 29.51 3.94
C GLN A 714 14.14 30.05 5.22
N LEU A 715 14.39 29.34 6.32
CA LEU A 715 13.97 29.73 7.66
C LEU A 715 15.19 30.16 8.46
N PHE A 716 15.12 31.34 9.07
CA PHE A 716 16.20 31.92 9.88
C PHE A 716 15.77 32.14 11.33
N SER A 717 16.63 31.76 12.26
CA SER A 717 16.57 32.17 13.67
C SER A 717 17.67 33.22 13.89
N GLY A 718 17.29 34.49 14.01
CA GLY A 718 18.24 35.60 13.93
C GLY A 718 18.98 35.58 12.59
N ALA A 719 20.32 35.61 12.62
CA ALA A 719 21.16 35.53 11.43
C ALA A 719 21.43 34.08 10.93
N THR A 720 21.02 33.07 11.70
CA THR A 720 21.36 31.68 11.42
C THR A 720 20.25 31.01 10.61
N LYS A 721 20.58 30.50 9.42
CA LYS A 721 19.67 29.65 8.65
C LYS A 721 19.50 28.30 9.33
N VAL A 722 18.28 27.95 9.71
CA VAL A 722 17.97 26.70 10.43
C VAL A 722 17.29 25.65 9.55
N ALA A 723 16.67 26.07 8.44
CA ALA A 723 16.07 25.15 7.47
C ALA A 723 15.99 25.78 6.07
N GLN A 724 15.87 24.92 5.06
CA GLN A 724 15.70 25.30 3.67
C GLN A 724 14.91 24.22 2.92
N ALA A 725 14.11 24.63 1.94
CA ALA A 725 13.52 23.75 0.93
C ALA A 725 13.64 24.39 -0.46
N ASP A 726 14.06 23.59 -1.45
CA ASP A 726 14.23 24.03 -2.83
C ASP A 726 13.32 23.25 -3.77
N GLN A 727 12.80 23.94 -4.79
CA GLN A 727 11.92 23.35 -5.77
C GLN A 727 11.97 24.11 -7.11
N ALA A 728 11.75 23.41 -8.22
CA ALA A 728 11.54 24.07 -9.51
C ALA A 728 10.22 24.86 -9.47
N MET A 729 10.23 26.12 -9.89
CA MET A 729 9.05 26.98 -9.80
C MET A 729 7.86 26.41 -10.59
N GLY A 730 6.69 26.41 -9.97
CA GLY A 730 5.43 25.93 -10.54
C GLY A 730 5.25 24.41 -10.52
N THR A 731 6.12 23.67 -9.82
CA THR A 731 6.02 22.20 -9.64
C THR A 731 5.48 21.79 -8.27
N GLY A 732 5.09 22.76 -7.43
CA GLY A 732 4.60 22.55 -6.06
C GLY A 732 3.21 21.92 -5.95
N SER A 733 2.51 21.72 -7.07
CA SER A 733 1.18 21.14 -7.13
C SER A 733 0.97 20.48 -8.47
N PHE A 734 0.15 19.43 -8.51
CA PHE A 734 -0.22 18.79 -9.77
C PHE A 734 -1.43 19.49 -10.43
N PRO A 735 -1.40 19.78 -11.75
CA PRO A 735 -0.33 19.48 -12.70
C PRO A 735 0.86 20.44 -12.59
N ASP A 736 2.05 19.90 -12.84
CA ASP A 736 3.28 20.70 -12.94
C ASP A 736 3.10 21.77 -14.03
N TYR A 737 3.42 23.01 -13.68
CA TYR A 737 3.37 24.15 -14.58
C TYR A 737 4.68 24.93 -14.47
N PRO A 738 5.76 24.39 -15.06
CA PRO A 738 7.11 24.92 -14.89
C PRO A 738 7.22 26.35 -15.43
N ALA A 739 8.17 27.13 -14.90
CA ALA A 739 8.33 28.55 -15.21
C ALA A 739 8.41 28.86 -16.73
N SER A 740 9.03 27.98 -17.52
CA SER A 740 9.10 28.11 -18.99
C SER A 740 7.76 28.00 -19.72
N ALA A 741 6.73 27.47 -19.06
CA ALA A 741 5.37 27.35 -19.60
C ALA A 741 4.49 28.58 -19.30
N TRP A 742 4.91 29.46 -18.38
CA TRP A 742 4.11 30.60 -17.93
C TRP A 742 3.89 31.61 -19.06
N GLN A 743 2.68 32.16 -19.12
CA GLN A 743 2.36 33.27 -20.01
C GLN A 743 2.47 34.60 -19.28
N ALA A 744 2.83 35.65 -20.01
CA ALA A 744 2.91 37.00 -19.47
C ALA A 744 1.56 37.43 -18.89
N GLY A 745 1.57 37.96 -17.66
CA GLY A 745 0.38 38.40 -16.92
C GLY A 745 -0.38 37.30 -16.18
N GLU A 746 0.00 36.03 -16.29
CA GLU A 746 -0.59 34.96 -15.46
C GLU A 746 -0.18 35.13 -13.99
N ILE A 747 -1.08 34.74 -13.08
CA ILE A 747 -0.74 34.57 -11.66
C ILE A 747 -0.67 33.07 -11.37
N VAL A 748 0.53 32.55 -11.17
CA VAL A 748 0.79 31.14 -10.91
C VAL A 748 0.89 30.89 -9.42
N ARG A 749 0.04 30.02 -8.89
CA ARG A 749 0.11 29.53 -7.51
C ARG A 749 1.13 28.41 -7.42
N ASP A 750 2.09 28.55 -6.53
CA ASP A 750 3.09 27.53 -6.24
C ASP A 750 3.11 27.22 -4.74
N ALA A 751 3.37 25.98 -4.35
CA ALA A 751 3.34 25.56 -2.95
C ALA A 751 4.45 24.58 -2.62
N LEU A 752 5.18 24.85 -1.55
CA LEU A 752 6.33 24.04 -1.15
C LEU A 752 6.32 23.82 0.37
N TYR A 753 6.95 22.72 0.79
CA TYR A 753 6.97 22.30 2.19
C TYR A 753 8.36 22.47 2.78
N VAL A 754 8.47 23.23 3.86
CA VAL A 754 9.70 23.41 4.65
C VAL A 754 9.49 22.90 6.06
N ARG A 755 10.51 22.28 6.67
CA ARG A 755 10.45 21.76 8.04
C ARG A 755 11.51 22.43 8.88
N SER A 756 11.10 23.02 10.00
CA SER A 756 12.05 23.43 11.04
C SER A 756 12.68 22.21 11.72
N PRO A 757 13.87 22.33 12.34
CA PRO A 757 14.44 21.24 13.12
C PRO A 757 13.51 20.78 14.25
N ALA A 758 13.40 19.47 14.47
CA ALA A 758 12.54 18.92 15.53
C ALA A 758 13.01 19.27 16.95
N GLY A 759 14.31 19.51 17.14
CA GLY A 759 14.92 19.92 18.41
C GLY A 759 15.00 21.43 18.61
N LEU A 760 14.31 22.24 17.79
CA LEU A 760 14.30 23.69 17.92
C LEU A 760 13.60 24.10 19.24
N GLU A 761 14.24 24.96 20.02
CA GLU A 761 13.67 25.48 21.27
C GLU A 761 12.49 26.41 20.96
N ALA A 762 11.27 25.94 21.23
CA ALA A 762 10.04 26.70 21.07
C ALA A 762 9.58 27.32 22.41
N PRO A 763 8.87 28.46 22.39
CA PRO A 763 8.43 29.16 21.19
C PRO A 763 9.54 30.05 20.57
N VAL A 764 9.54 30.15 19.23
CA VAL A 764 10.50 30.94 18.43
C VAL A 764 9.85 31.40 17.13
N ALA A 765 10.24 32.59 16.64
CA ALA A 765 9.73 33.18 15.42
C ALA A 765 10.82 33.11 14.36
N LEU A 766 10.57 32.34 13.29
CA LEU A 766 11.54 32.17 12.21
C LEU A 766 11.26 33.16 11.08
N ALA A 767 12.26 33.93 10.67
CA ALA A 767 12.15 34.76 9.48
C ALA A 767 12.12 33.87 8.24
N VAL A 768 11.16 34.13 7.33
CA VAL A 768 10.98 33.37 6.10
C VAL A 768 11.49 34.18 4.92
N VAL A 769 12.55 33.68 4.27
CA VAL A 769 13.16 34.31 3.10
C VAL A 769 12.96 33.42 1.88
N VAL A 770 12.45 34.01 0.81
CA VAL A 770 12.29 33.38 -0.50
C VAL A 770 13.40 33.85 -1.41
N ILE A 771 14.03 32.93 -2.14
CA ILE A 771 15.07 33.20 -3.12
C ILE A 771 14.68 32.56 -4.44
N VAL A 772 14.83 33.31 -5.54
CA VAL A 772 14.75 32.74 -6.90
C VAL A 772 16.15 32.65 -7.48
N TYR A 773 16.48 31.51 -8.06
CA TYR A 773 17.80 31.27 -8.64
C TYR A 773 17.75 30.33 -9.85
N GLU A 774 18.78 30.40 -10.68
CA GLU A 774 19.03 29.46 -11.76
C GLU A 774 19.92 28.32 -11.25
N ARG A 775 19.44 27.07 -11.34
CA ARG A 775 20.15 25.93 -10.75
C ARG A 775 21.48 25.60 -11.43
N ALA A 776 21.57 25.79 -12.74
CA ALA A 776 22.75 25.42 -13.53
C ALA A 776 23.95 26.33 -13.24
N SER A 777 23.72 27.63 -13.14
CA SER A 777 24.76 28.64 -12.86
C SER A 777 24.91 28.96 -11.38
N GLY A 778 23.88 28.70 -10.57
CA GLY A 778 23.77 29.20 -9.20
C GLY A 778 23.45 30.69 -9.12
N ALA A 779 23.18 31.36 -10.25
CA ALA A 779 22.89 32.78 -10.29
C ALA A 779 21.60 33.07 -9.52
N ARG A 780 21.65 34.07 -8.63
CA ARG A 780 20.54 34.51 -7.80
C ARG A 780 19.81 35.66 -8.50
N LEU A 781 18.52 35.47 -8.79
CA LEU A 781 17.68 36.44 -9.49
C LEU A 781 17.01 37.43 -8.53
N GLY A 782 16.98 37.13 -7.24
CA GLY A 782 16.51 38.04 -6.21
C GLY A 782 15.98 37.32 -4.98
N GLU A 783 15.49 38.11 -4.02
CA GLU A 783 14.95 37.61 -2.76
C GLU A 783 13.79 38.45 -2.24
N ALA A 784 12.97 37.83 -1.39
CA ALA A 784 11.88 38.49 -0.70
C ALA A 784 11.74 37.95 0.74
N ASN A 785 11.41 38.83 1.69
CA ASN A 785 11.13 38.44 3.07
C ASN A 785 9.60 38.39 3.28
N LEU A 786 9.08 37.24 3.70
CA LEU A 786 7.64 37.02 3.93
C LEU A 786 7.20 37.34 5.37
N GLY A 787 8.15 37.70 6.25
CA GLY A 787 7.89 37.94 7.66
C GLY A 787 8.17 36.72 8.54
N LEU A 788 7.45 36.63 9.66
CA LEU A 788 7.74 35.69 10.74
C LEU A 788 6.79 34.49 10.70
N LEU A 789 7.37 33.29 10.75
CA LEU A 789 6.71 32.01 10.94
C LEU A 789 6.83 31.60 12.42
N PRO A 790 5.72 31.59 13.18
CA PRO A 790 5.75 31.17 14.57
C PRO A 790 5.93 29.66 14.70
N ILE A 791 6.96 29.22 15.42
CA ILE A 791 7.15 27.83 15.81
C ILE A 791 6.86 27.68 17.30
N THR A 792 5.78 26.99 17.64
CA THR A 792 5.26 26.88 19.01
C THR A 792 4.48 25.59 19.26
N THR A 793 4.44 25.15 20.52
CA THR A 793 3.57 24.07 21.01
C THR A 793 2.20 24.58 21.51
N ARG A 794 1.99 25.91 21.55
CA ARG A 794 0.80 26.59 22.07
C ARG A 794 0.41 26.15 23.48
N GLN A 795 1.40 25.85 24.32
CA GLN A 795 1.15 25.55 25.72
C GLN A 795 0.86 26.84 26.48
N ALA A 796 -0.11 26.78 27.40
CA ALA A 796 -0.31 27.87 28.36
C ALA A 796 0.88 27.95 29.31
N SER A 797 1.24 29.16 29.76
CA SER A 797 2.32 29.34 30.72
C SER A 797 1.79 28.94 32.07
N GLY A 798 2.18 27.77 32.57
CA GLY A 798 1.99 27.45 33.98
C GLY A 798 2.79 28.43 34.84
N LEU A 799 2.17 28.97 35.89
CA LEU A 799 2.89 29.70 36.93
C LEU A 799 3.59 28.68 37.85
N PRO A 800 4.92 28.68 37.95
CA PRO A 800 5.61 27.76 38.85
C PRO A 800 5.31 28.09 40.31
N ALA A 801 5.42 27.08 41.17
CA ALA A 801 5.28 27.26 42.62
C ALA A 801 6.31 28.28 43.12
N GLY A 802 5.83 29.38 43.71
CA GLY A 802 6.66 30.49 44.17
C GLY A 802 6.72 31.71 43.23
N ALA A 803 6.10 31.66 42.05
CA ALA A 803 5.87 32.86 41.25
C ALA A 803 4.81 33.77 41.90
N ILE A 804 5.00 35.07 41.77
CA ILE A 804 4.06 36.09 42.25
C ILE A 804 3.02 36.32 41.15
N GLU A 805 1.75 36.10 41.47
CA GLU A 805 0.64 36.34 40.55
C GLU A 805 0.45 37.84 40.29
N SER A 806 0.06 38.21 39.06
CA SER A 806 -0.20 39.59 38.68
C SER A 806 -1.60 39.77 38.08
N GLY A 807 -1.86 39.19 36.91
CA GLY A 807 -3.10 39.38 36.16
C GLY A 807 -3.20 40.73 35.44
N ALA A 808 -2.14 41.54 35.46
CA ALA A 808 -2.12 42.82 34.76
C ALA A 808 -2.10 42.65 33.23
N HIS A 809 -2.70 43.58 32.51
CA HIS A 809 -2.69 43.62 31.05
C HIS A 809 -1.68 44.65 30.57
N ILE A 810 -0.89 44.31 29.55
CA ILE A 810 -0.02 45.23 28.80
C ILE A 810 -0.30 45.02 27.32
N GLY A 811 -0.94 46.00 26.68
CA GLY A 811 -1.51 45.84 25.35
C GLY A 811 -2.53 44.69 25.32
N SER A 812 -2.36 43.75 24.38
CA SER A 812 -3.18 42.54 24.30
C SER A 812 -2.68 41.40 25.20
N ALA A 813 -1.52 41.54 25.84
CA ALA A 813 -0.92 40.49 26.65
C ALA A 813 -1.37 40.57 28.12
N VAL A 814 -1.47 39.42 28.78
CA VAL A 814 -1.70 39.31 30.23
C VAL A 814 -0.41 38.85 30.89
N LEU A 815 0.12 39.62 31.84
CA LEU A 815 1.16 39.14 32.74
C LEU A 815 0.51 38.25 33.80
N ARG A 816 0.61 36.93 33.63
CA ARG A 816 0.06 35.96 34.60
C ARG A 816 0.75 36.08 35.94
N GLY A 817 2.06 36.32 35.91
CA GLY A 817 2.87 36.55 37.09
C GLY A 817 4.35 36.64 36.74
N TYR A 818 5.19 36.71 37.76
CA TYR A 818 6.63 36.81 37.59
C TYR A 818 7.38 36.11 38.72
N ALA A 819 8.65 35.78 38.48
CA ALA A 819 9.56 35.26 39.48
C ALA A 819 10.92 35.92 39.32
N ILE A 820 11.62 36.12 40.43
CA ILE A 820 13.00 36.60 40.42
C ILE A 820 13.89 35.42 40.78
N GLN A 821 14.82 35.08 39.89
CA GLN A 821 15.74 33.96 40.04
C GLN A 821 17.17 34.49 39.85
N GLU A 822 17.91 34.59 40.94
CA GLU A 822 19.25 35.22 40.97
C GLU A 822 19.22 36.66 40.41
N LYS A 823 19.86 36.89 39.25
CA LYS A 823 19.86 38.17 38.51
C LYS A 823 18.82 38.25 37.38
N ASN A 824 17.92 37.27 37.27
CA ASN A 824 16.91 37.23 36.20
C ASN A 824 15.50 37.52 36.74
N LEU A 825 14.82 38.45 36.09
CA LEU A 825 13.36 38.62 36.16
C LEU A 825 12.72 37.72 35.09
N VAL A 826 11.99 36.71 35.52
CA VAL A 826 11.23 35.82 34.64
C VAL A 826 9.77 36.22 34.65
N LEU A 827 9.27 36.67 33.50
CA LEU A 827 7.90 37.08 33.27
C LEU A 827 7.12 35.94 32.60
N TYR A 828 5.93 35.65 33.12
CA TYR A 828 5.04 34.63 32.57
C TYR A 828 3.85 35.33 31.89
N TRP A 829 3.88 35.39 30.57
CA TRP A 829 2.85 36.04 29.77
C TRP A 829 1.84 35.03 29.24
N GLU A 830 0.59 35.46 29.12
CA GLU A 830 -0.41 34.85 28.25
C GLU A 830 -0.76 35.84 27.12
N ALA A 831 -0.65 35.38 25.88
CA ALA A 831 -0.92 36.20 24.70
C ALA A 831 -2.44 36.38 24.45
N GLY A 832 -2.85 37.60 24.10
CA GLY A 832 -4.20 37.90 23.58
C GLY A 832 -4.35 37.60 22.09
N GLU A 833 -5.41 38.09 21.45
CA GLU A 833 -5.76 37.71 20.07
C GLU A 833 -4.76 38.20 19.00
N ARG A 834 -4.31 39.46 19.08
CA ARG A 834 -3.31 40.01 18.16
C ARG A 834 -2.56 41.17 18.82
N ALA A 835 -1.22 41.12 18.77
CA ALA A 835 -0.40 42.23 19.22
C ALA A 835 -0.56 43.43 18.28
N ALA A 836 -0.65 44.63 18.86
CA ALA A 836 -0.74 45.89 18.13
C ALA A 836 0.60 46.31 17.49
N GLY A 837 1.70 45.65 17.88
CA GLY A 837 3.06 46.02 17.52
C GLY A 837 4.10 44.99 17.98
N ASP A 838 5.36 45.21 17.62
CA ASP A 838 6.50 44.38 18.04
C ASP A 838 7.08 44.91 19.36
N GLY A 839 6.69 44.31 20.48
CA GLY A 839 6.94 44.80 21.81
C GLY A 839 8.38 44.59 22.29
N VAL A 840 8.96 45.64 22.86
CA VAL A 840 10.18 45.59 23.68
C VAL A 840 9.76 45.76 25.13
N VAL A 841 10.13 44.80 25.98
CA VAL A 841 9.90 44.88 27.43
C VAL A 841 11.03 45.70 28.03
N PHE A 842 10.67 46.72 28.82
CA PHE A 842 11.63 47.44 29.63
C PHE A 842 11.51 47.02 31.09
N VAL A 843 12.65 46.92 31.77
CA VAL A 843 12.78 46.58 33.17
C VAL A 843 13.54 47.72 33.86
N HIS A 844 12.85 48.52 34.66
CA HIS A 844 13.40 49.73 35.27
C HIS A 844 13.44 49.62 36.80
N LEU A 845 14.54 50.08 37.39
CA LEU A 845 14.76 50.17 38.83
C LEU A 845 14.69 51.63 39.28
N PHE A 846 13.96 51.88 40.37
CA PHE A 846 13.84 53.19 40.99
C PHE A 846 14.30 53.16 42.46
N ASP A 847 14.92 54.25 42.93
CA ASP A 847 15.34 54.39 44.33
C ASP A 847 14.15 54.66 45.27
N ALA A 848 14.42 54.79 46.57
CA ALA A 848 13.41 55.07 47.59
C ALA A 848 12.76 56.46 47.44
N GLN A 849 13.41 57.39 46.73
CA GLN A 849 12.91 58.73 46.43
C GLN A 849 12.10 58.75 45.12
N GLY A 850 12.01 57.62 44.41
CA GLY A 850 11.29 57.49 43.15
C GLY A 850 12.07 57.95 41.93
N ASN A 851 13.39 58.18 42.04
CA ASN A 851 14.24 58.50 40.90
C ASN A 851 14.63 57.24 40.13
N PHE A 852 14.71 57.34 38.81
CA PHE A 852 15.20 56.27 37.95
C PHE A 852 16.69 56.02 38.21
N VAL A 853 17.07 54.76 38.47
CA VAL A 853 18.46 54.36 38.76
C VAL A 853 19.09 53.70 37.53
N ALA A 854 18.44 52.67 37.00
CA ALA A 854 18.91 51.91 35.85
C ALA A 854 17.77 51.17 35.15
N GLY A 855 17.99 50.81 33.89
CA GLY A 855 17.01 50.09 33.07
C GLY A 855 17.67 49.09 32.14
N ALA A 856 16.94 48.03 31.80
CA ALA A 856 17.32 47.04 30.81
C ALA A 856 16.12 46.77 29.88
N ASP A 857 16.36 46.89 28.58
CA ASP A 857 15.34 46.73 27.55
C ASP A 857 15.65 45.50 26.70
N GLY A 858 14.65 44.66 26.50
CA GLY A 858 14.79 43.41 25.78
C GLY A 858 13.51 43.04 25.05
N ARG A 859 13.66 42.56 23.82
CA ARG A 859 12.55 41.86 23.15
C ARG A 859 12.31 40.52 23.85
N PRO A 860 11.06 40.04 23.91
CA PRO A 860 10.77 38.76 24.53
C PRO A 860 11.65 37.62 24.00
N ARG A 861 12.06 36.73 24.92
CA ARG A 861 12.93 35.57 24.63
C ARG A 861 14.26 35.98 23.98
N ASN A 862 14.89 37.06 24.47
CA ASN A 862 16.14 37.61 23.91
C ASN A 862 16.05 37.92 22.41
N GLY A 863 14.88 38.36 21.94
CA GLY A 863 14.60 38.63 20.53
C GLY A 863 14.25 37.42 19.68
N GLY A 864 14.23 36.21 20.25
CA GLY A 864 13.86 34.98 19.54
C GLY A 864 12.35 34.83 19.28
N TYR A 865 11.48 35.56 20.00
CA TYR A 865 10.04 35.42 19.84
C TYR A 865 9.29 36.76 19.93
N SER A 866 9.27 37.48 18.80
CA SER A 866 8.51 38.73 18.61
C SER A 866 7.06 38.59 19.05
N THR A 867 6.50 39.64 19.67
CA THR A 867 5.08 39.69 20.05
C THR A 867 4.14 39.59 18.85
N LEU A 868 4.60 39.93 17.64
CA LEU A 868 3.85 39.75 16.40
C LEU A 868 3.66 38.27 16.03
N ALA A 869 4.50 37.37 16.55
CA ALA A 869 4.40 35.94 16.33
C ALA A 869 3.55 35.22 17.39
N TRP A 870 3.20 35.89 18.49
CA TRP A 870 2.44 35.29 19.59
C TRP A 870 1.08 34.79 19.12
N GLN A 871 0.74 33.57 19.52
CA GLN A 871 -0.54 32.96 19.21
C GLN A 871 -1.54 33.23 20.33
N ALA A 872 -2.82 33.41 19.97
CA ALA A 872 -3.86 33.65 20.98
C ALA A 872 -3.87 32.55 22.06
N ARG A 873 -3.88 32.98 23.33
CA ARG A 873 -3.85 32.15 24.55
C ARG A 873 -2.56 31.33 24.74
N GLU A 874 -1.50 31.65 24.02
CA GLU A 874 -0.20 31.04 24.20
C GLU A 874 0.48 31.57 25.48
N GLY A 875 1.19 30.70 26.18
CA GLY A 875 2.08 31.05 27.27
C GLY A 875 3.50 31.37 26.81
N ILE A 876 4.06 32.48 27.28
CA ILE A 876 5.44 32.87 26.99
C ILE A 876 6.20 33.04 28.30
N VAL A 877 7.28 32.26 28.46
CA VAL A 877 8.23 32.42 29.57
C VAL A 877 9.39 33.29 29.09
N ASP A 878 9.47 34.49 29.64
CA ASP A 878 10.32 35.55 29.14
C ASP A 878 11.28 36.03 30.24
N ALA A 879 12.58 35.75 30.06
CA ALA A 879 13.60 36.07 31.06
C ALA A 879 14.38 37.32 30.65
N HIS A 880 14.50 38.26 31.60
CA HIS A 880 15.25 39.51 31.45
C HIS A 880 16.29 39.62 32.55
N ASN A 881 17.51 40.01 32.20
CA ASN A 881 18.53 40.35 33.20
C ASN A 881 18.13 41.63 33.94
N LEU A 882 18.25 41.63 35.26
CA LEU A 882 18.14 42.84 36.05
C LEU A 882 19.35 43.76 35.76
N PRO A 883 19.16 45.09 35.71
CA PRO A 883 20.26 46.03 35.52
C PRO A 883 21.32 45.90 36.63
N ASP A 884 22.60 46.00 36.28
CA ASP A 884 23.68 46.02 37.28
C ASP A 884 23.65 47.35 38.05
N VAL A 885 23.34 47.27 39.35
CA VAL A 885 23.26 48.41 40.27
C VAL A 885 23.93 48.08 41.61
N PRO A 886 24.32 49.07 42.43
CA PRO A 886 24.83 48.82 43.78
C PRO A 886 23.83 48.07 44.65
N ALA A 887 24.34 47.30 45.62
CA ALA A 887 23.51 46.59 46.59
C ALA A 887 22.52 47.54 47.30
N GLY A 888 21.25 47.18 47.34
CA GLY A 888 20.18 48.03 47.88
C GLY A 888 18.78 47.55 47.53
N THR A 889 17.77 48.21 48.09
CA THR A 889 16.36 47.94 47.79
C THR A 889 15.85 48.93 46.75
N TYR A 890 15.31 48.41 45.64
CA TYR A 890 14.81 49.20 44.52
C TYR A 890 13.35 48.85 44.21
N MET A 891 12.57 49.80 43.71
CA MET A 891 11.24 49.56 43.17
C MET A 891 11.36 49.09 41.72
N LEU A 892 10.91 47.87 41.44
CA LEU A 892 10.91 47.26 40.11
C LEU A 892 9.64 47.64 39.35
N LYS A 893 9.81 48.24 38.17
CA LYS A 893 8.72 48.59 37.26
C LYS A 893 9.00 48.03 35.87
N ILE A 894 7.96 47.54 35.21
CA ILE A 894 8.04 47.04 33.84
C ILE A 894 7.00 47.71 32.94
N GLY A 895 7.17 47.53 31.64
CA GLY A 895 6.14 47.81 30.64
C GLY A 895 6.61 47.33 29.28
N MET A 896 5.86 47.66 28.24
CA MET A 896 6.19 47.28 26.87
C MET A 896 5.95 48.46 25.93
N TYR A 897 6.84 48.68 24.96
CA TYR A 897 6.66 49.66 23.89
C TYR A 897 6.86 49.03 22.52
N ASP A 898 6.27 49.62 21.49
CA ASP A 898 6.48 49.17 20.12
C ASP A 898 7.89 49.53 19.63
N ALA A 899 8.61 48.55 19.12
CA ALA A 899 10.00 48.71 18.68
C ALA A 899 10.17 49.72 17.54
N VAL A 900 9.13 49.97 16.75
CA VAL A 900 9.19 50.88 15.59
C VAL A 900 8.73 52.28 15.98
N THR A 901 7.55 52.41 16.58
CA THR A 901 6.98 53.72 16.94
C THR A 901 7.53 54.28 18.25
N GLN A 902 8.16 53.45 19.06
CA GLN A 902 8.66 53.77 20.41
C GLN A 902 7.53 54.21 21.38
N VAL A 903 6.27 53.93 21.03
CA VAL A 903 5.10 54.25 21.87
C VAL A 903 4.83 53.09 22.82
N ARG A 904 4.62 53.41 24.11
CA ARG A 904 4.27 52.41 25.13
C ARG A 904 2.87 51.86 24.91
N PHE A 905 2.72 50.55 25.10
CA PHE A 905 1.42 49.91 25.16
C PHE A 905 0.69 50.32 26.44
N ALA A 906 -0.64 50.44 26.34
CA ALA A 906 -1.47 50.71 27.50
C ALA A 906 -1.35 49.56 28.51
N ALA A 907 -1.23 49.89 29.79
CA ALA A 907 -1.19 48.92 30.88
C ALA A 907 -2.40 49.10 31.80
N SER A 908 -2.96 48.00 32.31
CA SER A 908 -4.01 48.03 33.33
C SER A 908 -3.79 46.94 34.38
N ALA A 909 -4.19 47.20 35.62
CA ALA A 909 -4.19 46.22 36.69
C ALA A 909 -5.22 45.10 36.44
N ALA A 910 -5.16 44.03 37.24
CA ALA A 910 -6.06 42.87 37.11
C ALA A 910 -7.55 43.20 37.30
N ASP A 911 -7.87 44.28 38.02
CA ASP A 911 -9.22 44.80 38.22
C ASP A 911 -9.70 45.74 37.10
N GLY A 912 -8.86 45.97 36.07
CA GLY A 912 -9.14 46.84 34.94
C GLY A 912 -8.75 48.31 35.14
N ALA A 913 -8.17 48.69 36.28
CA ALA A 913 -7.70 50.06 36.49
C ALA A 913 -6.54 50.40 35.55
N VAL A 914 -6.67 51.46 34.75
CA VAL A 914 -5.62 51.91 33.82
C VAL A 914 -4.42 52.45 34.60
N LEU A 915 -3.24 51.97 34.25
CA LEU A 915 -1.98 52.38 34.87
C LEU A 915 -1.36 53.57 34.11
N PRO A 916 -0.94 54.63 34.82
CA PRO A 916 -0.30 55.79 34.19
C PRO A 916 0.95 55.41 33.39
N ASP A 917 1.15 56.11 32.26
CA ASP A 917 2.32 56.00 31.40
C ASP A 917 2.64 54.58 30.86
N GLY A 918 1.68 53.65 30.94
CA GLY A 918 1.88 52.26 30.52
C GLY A 918 2.86 51.48 31.40
N ILE A 919 3.05 51.89 32.66
CA ILE A 919 4.03 51.29 33.58
C ILE A 919 3.32 50.44 34.64
N LEU A 920 3.77 49.19 34.79
CA LEU A 920 3.34 48.26 35.82
C LEU A 920 4.39 48.14 36.94
N PRO A 921 4.11 48.59 38.17
CA PRO A 921 4.98 48.32 39.31
C PRO A 921 4.82 46.86 39.77
N LEU A 922 5.94 46.13 39.89
CA LEU A 922 5.95 44.75 40.37
C LEU A 922 6.17 44.67 41.89
N GLY A 923 6.89 45.63 42.47
CA GLY A 923 7.17 45.70 43.91
C GLY A 923 8.63 46.04 44.22
N SER A 924 8.98 46.09 45.51
CA SER A 924 10.36 46.32 45.94
C SER A 924 11.19 45.03 45.90
N ILE A 925 12.37 45.10 45.31
CA ILE A 925 13.35 44.02 45.23
C ILE A 925 14.65 44.44 45.95
N ALA A 926 15.24 43.53 46.71
CA ALA A 926 16.58 43.70 47.27
C ALA A 926 17.62 43.10 46.31
N ILE A 927 18.57 43.93 45.86
CA ILE A 927 19.73 43.51 45.06
C ILE A 927 20.91 43.38 46.03
N PRO A 928 21.52 42.19 46.15
CA PRO A 928 22.54 41.89 47.17
C PRO A 928 23.90 42.55 46.91
#